data_AF-A0A2S8G997-F1
#
_entry.id   AF-A0A2S8G997-F1
#
_cell.length_a   1.000
_cell.length_b   1.000
_cell.length_c   1.000
_cell.angle_alpha   90.00
_cell.angle_beta   90.00
_cell.angle_gamma   90.00
#
_symmetry.space_group_name_H-M   'P 1'
#
loop_
_entity.id
_entity.type
_entity.pdbx_description
1 polymer ?
#
loop_
_entity_poly.entity_id
_entity_poly.type
_entity_poly.pdbx_seq_one_letter_code
_entity_poly.pdbx_strand_id
1 'polypeptide(L)'
;MEPIPPIGTTLEHQRMVDQIHDLLDAPTSMSAEKKQKLAELFYQASAYVNEQLRRCRHLISKGQRADALAIAEREPKLLELVTLLDFPNWPDWVAKCKAESLAIPPRIRIELAGDLNEAYAQEEPAALLLKRHRMLALARAPLAGRLIVLRRLRKLEPDVRAWSDDQVAWEQVRLKQITSEIASAERHRDVVKLQAIVQELSGSEWLQKPDPDLLATAKRAAQQEQQRYSRLQLEELIPQMNAAYQQHDIVMGRLYYEQWQEEIERAALGPNDPLLSLAAVPLNWLTEDAAQTRAEHELAEVGQKFWEAIEQKAEWEEIQTRYVDVQRIGLPIPPEIQEAYAEVASQRERSKWLSLGLIGSGVFCVVVLVAVGSVYAFQSMRHRSQVAASVSELNALVEGEQFTEATTLYDSIQEESPAIFHSDEFQQAAGRYVNVIQEETRRQNRFAELSSQLKQEDAAKIADSELAELTELARTDAEVKTLETLRSLRSSAMEDVRKANALAFEAEIQQIEYQAESELPKSPPDAAALGKLQRQLSQLLASSNQSSPDGRYRGKLLLQRLNERLEWVGQLDRLNALKSQLTHAVGNASKYVGVIEKAKTDFTEIPLAKDLQKVTTEATLWRGMQAWQTWFNSPELDQLSTLRQAEAATLLAQGNQLLAEYGKLPPAATYRSVQPFLEHVSARVDFDGNAVLEELTGHLARPLQKDLYAVHTKSGERYYLTKPFALTQSSTSYPVEYLANFRGDVKRVNLKKDEITYAGRAPHCELADQLLNALQTQDLSTDEQWGRVFDASLQQILQANDKIDPIKRVEFFLNTYRCGATGSIVIEEAYAAHDKKLNEVPYDPFMNWCDPNDPKVEQRRAALKQLFASLPSRDATELSLTKSQQRHWQTPKMVRWQAWLDRADDNTWQAVGLPESFRDGELFVIVPGGAAEQNAELKRIAVVQDGKLTWTASSTGIMEIGRPIYVRDTEKEKG
;
A
#
# COMPACT_ATOMS: atom_id res chain seq x y z
N MET A 1 37.08 -72.46 -12.29
CA MET A 1 35.66 -72.24 -11.96
C MET A 1 34.88 -72.51 -13.22
N GLU A 2 33.85 -73.34 -13.14
CA GLU A 2 32.99 -73.66 -14.28
C GLU A 2 32.08 -72.47 -14.62
N PRO A 3 31.60 -72.37 -15.87
CA PRO A 3 30.68 -71.31 -16.26
C PRO A 3 29.34 -71.46 -15.52
N ILE A 4 28.95 -70.44 -14.77
CA ILE A 4 27.63 -70.36 -14.15
C ILE A 4 26.58 -70.37 -15.28
N PRO A 5 25.53 -71.21 -15.22
CA PRO A 5 24.50 -71.26 -16.26
C PRO A 5 23.76 -69.92 -16.39
N PRO A 6 23.08 -69.65 -17.53
CA PRO A 6 22.34 -68.41 -17.72
C PRO A 6 21.25 -68.24 -16.64
N ILE A 7 21.45 -67.25 -15.78
CA ILE A 7 20.54 -66.90 -14.68
C ILE A 7 19.29 -66.27 -15.30
N GLY A 8 18.11 -66.86 -15.03
CA GLY A 8 16.84 -66.34 -15.50
C GLY A 8 16.48 -64.99 -14.88
N THR A 9 15.53 -64.29 -15.49
CA THR A 9 14.91 -63.08 -14.94
C THR A 9 14.18 -63.35 -13.61
N THR A 10 13.86 -62.30 -12.85
CA THR A 10 13.03 -62.44 -11.62
C THR A 10 11.68 -63.08 -11.95
N LEU A 11 11.09 -62.77 -13.12
CA LEU A 11 9.84 -63.35 -13.60
C LEU A 11 9.94 -64.86 -13.92
N GLU A 12 11.08 -65.34 -14.41
CA GLU A 12 11.30 -66.77 -14.63
C GLU A 12 11.51 -67.52 -13.31
N HIS A 13 12.17 -66.89 -12.33
CA HIS A 13 12.23 -67.41 -10.97
C HIS A 13 10.86 -67.43 -10.29
N GLN A 14 9.99 -66.45 -10.57
CA GLN A 14 8.63 -66.41 -10.04
C GLN A 14 7.79 -67.54 -10.62
N ARG A 15 7.75 -67.68 -11.96
CA ARG A 15 7.08 -68.79 -12.64
C ARG A 15 7.56 -70.18 -12.19
N MET A 16 8.83 -70.30 -11.78
CA MET A 16 9.37 -71.52 -11.18
C MET A 16 8.79 -71.79 -9.78
N VAL A 17 8.64 -70.76 -8.94
CA VAL A 17 8.03 -70.87 -7.61
C VAL A 17 6.51 -71.12 -7.73
N ASP A 18 5.83 -70.43 -8.63
CA ASP A 18 4.41 -70.66 -8.97
C ASP A 18 4.17 -72.12 -9.37
N GLN A 19 5.02 -72.68 -10.24
CA GLN A 19 4.95 -74.10 -10.65
C GLN A 19 5.24 -75.09 -9.51
N ILE A 20 5.96 -74.68 -8.47
CA ILE A 20 6.16 -75.50 -7.26
C ILE A 20 4.90 -75.46 -6.39
N HIS A 21 4.25 -74.30 -6.24
CA HIS A 21 2.96 -74.20 -5.56
C HIS A 21 1.88 -75.02 -6.30
N ASP A 22 1.72 -74.86 -7.62
CA ASP A 22 0.81 -75.67 -8.44
C ASP A 22 1.05 -77.19 -8.26
N LEU A 23 2.32 -77.60 -8.22
CA LEU A 23 2.70 -79.01 -8.02
C LEU A 23 2.42 -79.51 -6.60
N LEU A 24 2.50 -78.65 -5.58
CA LEU A 24 2.17 -79.01 -4.20
C LEU A 24 0.66 -79.16 -4.01
N ASP A 25 -0.12 -78.20 -4.52
CA ASP A 25 -1.58 -78.15 -4.36
C ASP A 25 -2.31 -79.14 -5.29
N ALA A 26 -1.76 -79.44 -6.48
CA ALA A 26 -2.31 -80.42 -7.43
C ALA A 26 -1.31 -81.53 -7.82
N PRO A 27 -1.03 -82.52 -6.95
CA PRO A 27 0.09 -83.48 -7.12
C PRO A 27 0.10 -84.34 -8.40
N THR A 28 -1.04 -84.51 -9.05
CA THR A 28 -1.26 -85.38 -10.23
C THR A 28 -1.12 -84.68 -11.58
N SER A 29 -0.94 -83.35 -11.61
CA SER A 29 -1.00 -82.54 -12.84
C SER A 29 0.23 -82.63 -13.76
N MET A 30 1.39 -83.03 -13.25
CA MET A 30 2.67 -82.87 -13.94
C MET A 30 3.51 -84.16 -14.04
N SER A 31 4.05 -84.39 -15.24
CA SER A 31 4.91 -85.53 -15.57
C SER A 31 6.25 -85.51 -14.81
N ALA A 32 6.76 -86.70 -14.49
CA ALA A 32 7.97 -86.88 -13.68
C ALA A 32 9.20 -86.11 -14.20
N GLU A 33 9.45 -86.14 -15.52
CA GLU A 33 10.54 -85.39 -16.16
C GLU A 33 10.45 -83.88 -15.90
N LYS A 34 9.25 -83.30 -15.93
CA LYS A 34 9.03 -81.89 -15.61
C LYS A 34 9.24 -81.61 -14.12
N LYS A 35 8.78 -82.48 -13.22
CA LYS A 35 9.04 -82.36 -11.77
C LYS A 35 10.55 -82.36 -11.48
N GLN A 36 11.29 -83.27 -12.11
CA GLN A 36 12.74 -83.40 -11.96
C GLN A 36 13.47 -82.16 -12.48
N LYS A 37 13.09 -81.65 -13.67
CA LYS A 37 13.64 -80.40 -14.22
C LYS A 37 13.32 -79.17 -13.35
N LEU A 38 12.12 -79.11 -12.77
CA LEU A 38 11.71 -78.02 -11.88
C LEU A 38 12.51 -78.01 -10.57
N ALA A 39 12.70 -79.20 -9.96
CA ALA A 39 13.53 -79.36 -8.77
C ALA A 39 15.00 -78.99 -9.02
N GLU A 40 15.56 -79.36 -10.18
CA GLU A 40 16.93 -79.00 -10.57
C GLU A 40 17.10 -77.48 -10.78
N LEU A 41 16.17 -76.82 -11.48
CA LEU A 41 16.19 -75.36 -11.64
C LEU A 41 16.11 -74.64 -10.29
N PHE A 42 15.23 -75.10 -9.39
CA PHE A 42 15.06 -74.50 -8.07
C PHE A 42 16.25 -74.76 -7.14
N TYR A 43 16.89 -75.93 -7.27
CA TYR A 43 18.17 -76.24 -6.63
C TYR A 43 19.26 -75.25 -7.06
N GLN A 44 19.44 -75.06 -8.38
CA GLN A 44 20.46 -74.17 -8.94
C GLN A 44 20.25 -72.71 -8.54
N ALA A 45 19.01 -72.21 -8.61
CA ALA A 45 18.66 -70.86 -8.16
C ALA A 45 18.97 -70.65 -6.67
N SER A 46 18.56 -71.60 -5.82
CA SER A 46 18.80 -71.57 -4.37
C SER A 46 20.29 -71.68 -4.01
N ALA A 47 21.08 -72.43 -4.79
CA ALA A 47 22.54 -72.50 -4.65
C ALA A 47 23.22 -71.18 -5.06
N TYR A 48 22.81 -70.59 -6.19
CA TYR A 48 23.33 -69.32 -6.70
C TYR A 48 23.12 -68.16 -5.73
N VAL A 49 21.89 -68.00 -5.22
CA VAL A 49 21.55 -66.95 -4.23
C VAL A 49 22.40 -67.09 -2.96
N ASN A 50 22.58 -68.33 -2.49
CA ASN A 50 23.43 -68.62 -1.33
C ASN A 50 24.93 -68.36 -1.56
N GLU A 51 25.41 -68.31 -2.81
CA GLU A 51 26.78 -67.89 -3.14
C GLU A 51 26.91 -66.37 -3.16
N GLN A 52 25.98 -65.66 -3.81
CA GLN A 52 26.02 -64.19 -3.85
C GLN A 52 25.85 -63.59 -2.45
N LEU A 53 24.96 -64.11 -1.61
CA LEU A 53 24.83 -63.67 -0.22
C LEU A 53 26.13 -63.84 0.60
N ARG A 54 26.85 -64.95 0.41
CA ARG A 54 28.18 -65.14 1.03
C ARG A 54 29.20 -64.13 0.51
N ARG A 55 29.15 -63.81 -0.78
CA ARG A 55 30.03 -62.81 -1.42
C ARG A 55 29.75 -61.39 -0.91
N CYS A 56 28.47 -60.99 -0.80
CA CYS A 56 28.07 -59.71 -0.22
C CYS A 56 28.54 -59.59 1.24
N ARG A 57 28.30 -60.61 2.08
CA ARG A 57 28.79 -60.61 3.47
C ARG A 57 30.31 -60.52 3.57
N HIS A 58 31.04 -61.20 2.68
CA HIS A 58 32.51 -61.13 2.64
C HIS A 58 33.02 -59.71 2.30
N LEU A 59 32.32 -58.98 1.43
CA LEU A 59 32.63 -57.58 1.10
C LEU A 59 32.27 -56.63 2.25
N ILE A 60 31.08 -56.78 2.86
CA ILE A 60 30.67 -56.00 4.05
C ILE A 60 31.68 -56.18 5.19
N SER A 61 32.13 -57.41 5.45
CA SER A 61 33.14 -57.72 6.49
C SER A 61 34.53 -57.12 6.22
N LYS A 62 34.79 -56.64 5.00
CA LYS A 62 35.99 -55.90 4.59
C LYS A 62 35.78 -54.38 4.54
N GLY A 63 34.61 -53.88 4.95
CA GLY A 63 34.21 -52.47 4.81
C GLY A 63 33.77 -52.08 3.40
N GLN A 64 33.80 -53.00 2.43
CA GLN A 64 33.42 -52.78 1.03
C GLN A 64 31.89 -52.82 0.84
N ARG A 65 31.16 -51.97 1.58
CA ARG A 65 29.68 -51.94 1.58
C ARG A 65 29.11 -51.67 0.17
N ALA A 66 29.56 -50.61 -0.50
CA ALA A 66 29.11 -50.26 -1.85
C ALA A 66 29.28 -51.39 -2.87
N ASP A 67 30.38 -52.16 -2.82
CA ASP A 67 30.59 -53.33 -3.69
C ASP A 67 29.59 -54.46 -3.39
N ALA A 68 29.24 -54.67 -2.11
CA ALA A 68 28.24 -55.65 -1.69
C ALA A 68 26.83 -55.27 -2.15
N LEU A 69 26.47 -53.98 -2.04
CA LEU A 69 25.21 -53.42 -2.52
C LEU A 69 25.13 -53.48 -4.05
N ALA A 70 26.22 -53.18 -4.76
CA ALA A 70 26.28 -53.27 -6.23
C ALA A 70 26.12 -54.71 -6.77
N ILE A 71 26.59 -55.71 -6.03
CA ILE A 71 26.31 -57.13 -6.34
C ILE A 71 24.86 -57.49 -6.02
N ALA A 72 24.25 -56.89 -5.00
CA ALA A 72 22.86 -57.14 -4.61
C ALA A 72 21.82 -56.51 -5.57
N GLU A 73 22.11 -55.31 -6.10
CA GLU A 73 21.24 -54.60 -7.06
C GLU A 73 21.33 -55.14 -8.50
N ARG A 74 22.31 -56.01 -8.80
CA ARG A 74 22.44 -56.59 -10.15
C ARG A 74 21.26 -57.51 -10.45
N GLU A 75 20.59 -57.28 -11.59
CA GLU A 75 19.47 -58.12 -12.02
C GLU A 75 19.87 -59.60 -12.27
N PRO A 76 19.01 -60.57 -11.92
CA PRO A 76 17.84 -60.43 -11.04
C PRO A 76 18.26 -60.08 -9.60
N LYS A 77 17.62 -59.07 -9.00
CA LYS A 77 18.12 -58.49 -7.73
C LYS A 77 18.19 -59.52 -6.62
N LEU A 78 19.29 -59.51 -5.88
CA LEU A 78 19.58 -60.54 -4.88
C LEU A 78 18.55 -60.55 -3.75
N LEU A 79 18.17 -59.40 -3.20
CA LEU A 79 17.18 -59.35 -2.13
C LEU A 79 15.77 -59.77 -2.61
N GLU A 80 15.40 -59.47 -3.86
CA GLU A 80 14.14 -59.93 -4.46
C GLU A 80 14.15 -61.45 -4.68
N LEU A 81 15.23 -62.02 -5.23
CA LEU A 81 15.38 -63.48 -5.31
C LEU A 81 15.37 -64.13 -3.92
N VAL A 82 15.96 -63.47 -2.90
CA VAL A 82 15.92 -63.95 -1.52
C VAL A 82 14.51 -63.82 -0.94
N THR A 83 13.65 -62.89 -1.35
CA THR A 83 12.21 -62.89 -0.98
C THR A 83 11.38 -63.93 -1.73
N LEU A 84 11.87 -64.41 -2.88
CA LEU A 84 11.09 -65.23 -3.81
C LEU A 84 11.36 -66.73 -3.65
N LEU A 85 12.61 -67.12 -3.40
CA LEU A 85 13.00 -68.53 -3.17
C LEU A 85 12.85 -68.97 -1.70
N ASP A 86 12.59 -68.01 -0.81
CA ASP A 86 12.32 -68.16 0.62
C ASP A 86 10.80 -68.01 0.78
N PHE A 87 10.07 -69.11 0.58
CA PHE A 87 8.61 -69.14 0.50
C PHE A 87 8.00 -70.20 1.46
N PRO A 88 6.73 -70.04 1.88
CA PRO A 88 6.22 -70.72 3.09
C PRO A 88 6.18 -72.25 2.96
N ASN A 89 5.87 -72.74 1.76
CA ASN A 89 5.71 -74.17 1.46
C ASN A 89 7.06 -74.86 1.16
N TRP A 90 8.21 -74.19 1.35
CA TRP A 90 9.55 -74.78 1.15
C TRP A 90 9.78 -76.09 1.95
N PRO A 91 9.30 -76.26 3.20
CA PRO A 91 9.42 -77.53 3.92
C PRO A 91 8.70 -78.68 3.23
N ASP A 92 7.50 -78.43 2.69
CA ASP A 92 6.70 -79.41 1.96
C ASP A 92 7.31 -79.72 0.59
N TRP A 93 7.91 -78.73 -0.07
CA TRP A 93 8.69 -78.93 -1.29
C TRP A 93 9.89 -79.84 -1.04
N VAL A 94 10.63 -79.63 0.05
CA VAL A 94 11.75 -80.49 0.46
C VAL A 94 11.29 -81.89 0.87
N ALA A 95 10.12 -82.03 1.52
CA ALA A 95 9.52 -83.33 1.81
C ALA A 95 9.14 -84.07 0.52
N LYS A 96 8.55 -83.36 -0.45
CA LYS A 96 8.18 -83.91 -1.77
C LYS A 96 9.40 -84.30 -2.60
N CYS A 97 10.45 -83.48 -2.62
CA CYS A 97 11.72 -83.83 -3.28
C CYS A 97 12.35 -85.09 -2.67
N LYS A 98 12.32 -85.25 -1.35
CA LYS A 98 12.78 -86.49 -0.67
C LYS A 98 11.92 -87.70 -1.03
N ALA A 99 10.60 -87.56 -1.07
CA ALA A 99 9.67 -88.66 -1.38
C ALA A 99 9.73 -89.11 -2.85
N GLU A 100 9.86 -88.17 -3.79
CA GLU A 100 9.95 -88.43 -5.24
C GLU A 100 11.40 -88.57 -5.75
N SER A 101 12.40 -88.59 -4.86
CA SER A 101 13.85 -88.69 -5.18
C SER A 101 14.37 -87.61 -6.16
N LEU A 102 13.90 -86.38 -6.00
CA LEU A 102 14.30 -85.20 -6.79
C LEU A 102 15.46 -84.43 -6.11
N ALA A 103 16.07 -83.50 -6.85
CA ALA A 103 17.11 -82.62 -6.31
C ALA A 103 16.59 -81.79 -5.11
N ILE A 104 17.27 -81.87 -3.96
CA ILE A 104 16.84 -81.21 -2.72
C ILE A 104 17.52 -79.84 -2.60
N PRO A 105 16.79 -78.72 -2.71
CA PRO A 105 17.38 -77.38 -2.73
C PRO A 105 18.09 -77.02 -1.42
N PRO A 106 19.24 -76.32 -1.46
CA PRO A 106 19.86 -75.78 -0.26
C PRO A 106 19.02 -74.63 0.30
N ARG A 107 18.78 -74.61 1.62
CA ARG A 107 18.01 -73.53 2.26
C ARG A 107 18.68 -72.17 2.06
N ILE A 108 17.89 -71.12 1.78
CA ILE A 108 18.38 -69.75 1.69
C ILE A 108 18.90 -69.27 3.06
N ARG A 109 20.10 -68.67 3.08
CA ARG A 109 20.76 -68.19 4.30
C ARG A 109 20.31 -66.76 4.63
N ILE A 110 19.07 -66.63 5.12
CA ILE A 110 18.40 -65.36 5.45
C ILE A 110 19.28 -64.44 6.33
N GLU A 111 20.03 -65.00 7.28
CA GLU A 111 20.99 -64.28 8.13
C GLU A 111 21.94 -63.36 7.33
N LEU A 112 22.45 -63.83 6.19
CA LEU A 112 23.38 -63.08 5.34
C LEU A 112 22.68 -61.96 4.55
N ALA A 113 21.36 -62.07 4.37
CA ALA A 113 20.53 -61.00 3.82
C ALA A 113 20.17 -59.95 4.89
N GLY A 114 20.14 -60.35 6.18
CA GLY A 114 20.05 -59.43 7.31
C GLY A 114 21.27 -58.50 7.40
N ASP A 115 22.48 -59.06 7.40
CA ASP A 115 23.74 -58.30 7.32
C ASP A 115 23.77 -57.31 6.13
N LEU A 116 23.16 -57.70 5.01
CA LEU A 116 23.05 -56.88 3.79
C LEU A 116 22.03 -55.75 3.94
N ASN A 117 20.84 -56.02 4.50
CA ASN A 117 19.84 -55.00 4.81
C ASN A 117 20.37 -53.95 5.81
N GLU A 118 21.15 -54.37 6.82
CA GLU A 118 21.76 -53.44 7.76
C GLU A 118 22.76 -52.50 7.05
N ALA A 119 23.48 -53.00 6.03
CA ALA A 119 24.35 -52.18 5.20
C ALA A 119 23.57 -51.18 4.30
N TYR A 120 22.37 -51.52 3.82
CA TYR A 120 21.48 -50.55 3.15
C TYR A 120 21.02 -49.43 4.12
N ALA A 121 20.59 -49.80 5.34
CA ALA A 121 20.09 -48.85 6.33
C ALA A 121 21.18 -47.87 6.82
N GLN A 122 22.42 -48.34 7.00
CA GLN A 122 23.55 -47.51 7.42
C GLN A 122 23.93 -46.43 6.38
N GLU A 123 23.60 -46.60 5.10
CA GLU A 123 23.83 -45.57 4.07
C GLU A 123 22.66 -44.58 3.91
N GLU A 124 21.52 -44.72 4.59
CA GLU A 124 20.28 -43.98 4.25
C GLU A 124 20.41 -42.43 4.14
N PRO A 125 21.12 -41.71 5.04
CA PRO A 125 21.32 -40.26 4.90
C PRO A 125 22.15 -39.88 3.66
N ALA A 126 23.15 -40.70 3.32
CA ALA A 126 23.90 -40.58 2.09
C ALA A 126 23.03 -40.97 0.88
N ALA A 127 22.23 -42.04 0.98
CA ALA A 127 21.33 -42.52 -0.05
C ALA A 127 20.26 -41.48 -0.44
N LEU A 128 19.75 -40.67 0.50
CA LEU A 128 18.86 -39.54 0.20
C LEU A 128 19.57 -38.43 -0.58
N LEU A 129 20.80 -38.07 -0.22
CA LEU A 129 21.60 -37.11 -0.97
C LEU A 129 22.09 -37.66 -2.31
N LEU A 130 22.38 -38.96 -2.41
CA LEU A 130 22.70 -39.67 -3.64
C LEU A 130 21.48 -39.80 -4.55
N LYS A 131 20.27 -40.01 -4.00
CA LYS A 131 18.99 -39.95 -4.73
C LYS A 131 18.79 -38.54 -5.29
N ARG A 132 19.03 -37.50 -4.50
CA ARG A 132 18.99 -36.09 -4.95
C ARG A 132 20.06 -35.78 -6.01
N HIS A 133 21.28 -36.30 -5.84
CA HIS A 133 22.40 -36.16 -6.77
C HIS A 133 22.12 -36.83 -8.12
N ARG A 134 21.64 -38.09 -8.09
CA ARG A 134 21.18 -38.85 -9.27
C ARG A 134 19.99 -38.18 -9.94
N MET A 135 19.00 -37.71 -9.17
CA MET A 135 17.85 -36.94 -9.69
C MET A 135 18.28 -35.67 -10.42
N LEU A 136 19.14 -34.84 -9.82
CA LEU A 136 19.68 -33.64 -10.45
C LEU A 136 20.56 -33.94 -11.68
N ALA A 137 21.25 -35.10 -11.70
CA ALA A 137 22.01 -35.54 -12.87
C ALA A 137 21.09 -36.00 -14.02
N LEU A 138 20.04 -36.77 -13.72
CA LEU A 138 19.03 -37.26 -14.68
C LEU A 138 18.20 -36.11 -15.26
N ALA A 139 17.74 -35.19 -14.41
CA ALA A 139 17.06 -33.96 -14.80
C ALA A 139 17.97 -32.93 -15.49
N ARG A 140 19.27 -33.24 -15.66
CA ARG A 140 20.29 -32.37 -16.28
C ARG A 140 20.36 -30.97 -15.65
N ALA A 141 20.12 -30.88 -14.34
CA ALA A 141 20.10 -29.62 -13.61
C ALA A 141 21.44 -28.87 -13.70
N PRO A 142 21.44 -27.52 -13.61
CA PRO A 142 22.65 -26.70 -13.72
C PRO A 142 23.78 -27.15 -12.79
N LEU A 143 25.02 -27.09 -13.29
CA LEU A 143 26.19 -27.67 -12.62
C LEU A 143 26.45 -27.04 -11.24
N ALA A 144 26.16 -25.74 -11.06
CA ALA A 144 26.23 -25.08 -9.76
C ALA A 144 25.31 -25.73 -8.70
N GLY A 145 24.05 -25.99 -9.04
CA GLY A 145 23.09 -26.66 -8.15
C GLY A 145 23.48 -28.11 -7.83
N ARG A 146 24.11 -28.79 -8.79
CA ARG A 146 24.68 -30.13 -8.60
C ARG A 146 25.91 -30.12 -7.69
N LEU A 147 26.81 -29.14 -7.85
CA LEU A 147 27.98 -28.93 -7.00
C LEU A 147 27.62 -28.70 -5.52
N ILE A 148 26.53 -27.99 -5.24
CA ILE A 148 26.04 -27.80 -3.86
C ILE A 148 25.70 -29.15 -3.18
N VAL A 149 25.09 -30.09 -3.91
CA VAL A 149 24.78 -31.43 -3.35
C VAL A 149 26.04 -32.28 -3.22
N LEU A 150 26.95 -32.23 -4.20
CA LEU A 150 28.23 -32.94 -4.13
C LEU A 150 29.13 -32.45 -2.98
N ARG A 151 29.19 -31.13 -2.74
CA ARG A 151 29.87 -30.53 -1.57
C ARG A 151 29.26 -30.97 -0.24
N ARG A 152 27.96 -31.28 -0.19
CA ARG A 152 27.29 -31.84 1.01
C ARG A 152 27.60 -33.33 1.18
N LEU A 153 27.61 -34.12 0.10
CA LEU A 153 28.05 -35.52 0.12
C LEU A 153 29.48 -35.64 0.65
N ARG A 154 30.44 -34.85 0.13
CA ARG A 154 31.83 -34.84 0.62
C ARG A 154 31.98 -34.42 2.09
N LYS A 155 31.06 -33.62 2.64
CA LYS A 155 31.08 -33.24 4.07
C LYS A 155 30.56 -34.35 4.99
N LEU A 156 29.72 -35.25 4.48
CA LEU A 156 29.18 -36.40 5.23
C LEU A 156 30.03 -37.65 5.06
N GLU A 157 30.63 -37.83 3.88
CA GLU A 157 31.49 -38.96 3.52
C GLU A 157 32.90 -38.45 3.13
N PRO A 158 33.68 -37.87 4.07
CA PRO A 158 34.99 -37.28 3.77
C PRO A 158 36.03 -38.32 3.31
N ASP A 159 35.89 -39.57 3.74
CA ASP A 159 36.78 -40.67 3.37
C ASP A 159 36.53 -41.19 1.94
N VAL A 160 35.36 -40.88 1.35
CA VAL A 160 35.02 -41.29 -0.01
C VAL A 160 35.70 -40.37 -1.01
N ARG A 161 36.94 -40.74 -1.37
CA ARG A 161 37.80 -40.01 -2.31
C ARG A 161 37.08 -39.61 -3.61
N ALA A 162 36.17 -40.45 -4.11
CA ALA A 162 35.40 -40.19 -5.32
C ALA A 162 34.68 -38.83 -5.30
N TRP A 163 34.13 -38.39 -4.16
CA TRP A 163 33.47 -37.07 -4.06
C TRP A 163 34.44 -35.90 -4.11
N SER A 164 35.71 -36.10 -3.76
CA SER A 164 36.76 -35.10 -3.91
C SER A 164 37.27 -35.04 -5.36
N ASP A 165 37.51 -36.20 -5.98
CA ASP A 165 37.95 -36.29 -7.39
C ASP A 165 36.83 -35.77 -8.33
N ASP A 166 35.55 -36.13 -8.10
CA ASP A 166 34.38 -35.58 -8.81
C ASP A 166 34.21 -34.08 -8.56
N GLN A 167 34.34 -33.59 -7.31
CA GLN A 167 34.22 -32.16 -7.04
C GLN A 167 35.29 -31.38 -7.82
N VAL A 168 36.54 -31.83 -7.85
CA VAL A 168 37.60 -31.19 -8.64
C VAL A 168 37.29 -31.21 -10.13
N ALA A 169 36.85 -32.34 -10.68
CA ALA A 169 36.46 -32.45 -12.10
C ALA A 169 35.28 -31.52 -12.45
N TRP A 170 34.28 -31.44 -11.59
CA TRP A 170 33.10 -30.59 -11.79
C TRP A 170 33.43 -29.11 -11.59
N GLU A 171 34.34 -28.77 -10.67
CA GLU A 171 34.85 -27.41 -10.49
C GLU A 171 35.65 -26.94 -11.71
N GLN A 172 36.46 -27.79 -12.33
CA GLN A 172 37.12 -27.47 -13.60
C GLN A 172 36.14 -27.20 -14.75
N VAL A 173 35.01 -27.92 -14.81
CA VAL A 173 33.95 -27.64 -15.79
C VAL A 173 33.17 -26.38 -15.42
N ARG A 174 32.88 -26.15 -14.13
CA ARG A 174 32.17 -24.97 -13.65
C ARG A 174 32.98 -23.69 -13.88
N LEU A 175 34.30 -23.71 -13.68
CA LEU A 175 35.17 -22.57 -13.98
C LEU A 175 35.13 -22.20 -15.48
N LYS A 176 35.13 -23.19 -16.38
CA LYS A 176 34.96 -22.97 -17.83
C LYS A 176 33.57 -22.43 -18.18
N GLN A 177 32.51 -22.94 -17.53
CA GLN A 177 31.17 -22.39 -17.67
C GLN A 177 31.12 -20.93 -17.20
N ILE A 178 31.69 -20.62 -16.04
CA ILE A 178 31.79 -19.27 -15.49
C ILE A 178 32.49 -18.33 -16.48
N THR A 179 33.60 -18.73 -17.12
CA THR A 179 34.23 -17.91 -18.17
C THR A 179 33.26 -17.58 -19.30
N SER A 180 32.44 -18.54 -19.74
CA SER A 180 31.42 -18.30 -20.78
C SER A 180 30.18 -17.54 -20.28
N GLU A 181 29.86 -17.64 -18.98
CA GLU A 181 28.75 -16.94 -18.33
C GLU A 181 29.09 -15.47 -18.07
N ILE A 182 30.33 -15.13 -17.72
CA ILE A 182 30.85 -13.75 -17.68
C ILE A 182 30.73 -13.15 -19.08
N ALA A 183 31.35 -13.77 -20.08
CA ALA A 183 31.31 -13.32 -21.48
C ALA A 183 29.90 -13.32 -22.10
N SER A 184 28.90 -13.93 -21.45
CA SER A 184 27.50 -13.84 -21.83
C SER A 184 26.77 -12.74 -21.05
N ALA A 185 27.01 -12.60 -19.76
CA ALA A 185 26.44 -11.56 -18.91
C ALA A 185 26.92 -10.16 -19.32
N GLU A 186 28.18 -9.98 -19.71
CA GLU A 186 28.70 -8.75 -20.33
C GLU A 186 27.92 -8.39 -21.61
N ARG A 187 27.68 -9.38 -22.49
CA ARG A 187 26.90 -9.18 -23.74
C ARG A 187 25.43 -8.83 -23.49
N HIS A 188 24.83 -9.38 -22.42
CA HIS A 188 23.43 -9.12 -22.04
C HIS A 188 23.28 -8.00 -21.00
N ARG A 189 24.39 -7.37 -20.56
CA ARG A 189 24.43 -6.27 -19.57
C ARG A 189 23.87 -6.65 -18.18
N ASP A 190 24.07 -7.90 -17.80
CA ASP A 190 23.50 -8.54 -16.60
C ASP A 190 24.45 -8.38 -15.38
N VAL A 191 24.36 -7.20 -14.75
CA VAL A 191 25.16 -6.84 -13.56
C VAL A 191 24.92 -7.81 -12.40
N VAL A 192 23.67 -8.21 -12.17
CA VAL A 192 23.29 -9.08 -11.04
C VAL A 192 23.97 -10.45 -11.16
N LYS A 193 23.99 -11.03 -12.36
CA LYS A 193 24.69 -12.29 -12.63
C LYS A 193 26.21 -12.15 -12.54
N LEU A 194 26.78 -11.04 -12.99
CA LEU A 194 28.22 -10.78 -12.82
C LEU A 194 28.60 -10.68 -11.33
N GLN A 195 27.80 -10.01 -10.51
CA GLN A 195 27.99 -9.97 -9.05
C GLN A 195 27.84 -11.36 -8.41
N ALA A 196 26.83 -12.15 -8.81
CA ALA A 196 26.64 -13.52 -8.33
C ALA A 196 27.83 -14.44 -8.68
N ILE A 197 28.41 -14.28 -9.88
CA ILE A 197 29.63 -14.99 -10.30
C ILE A 197 30.84 -14.56 -9.44
N VAL A 198 30.99 -13.28 -9.14
CA VAL A 198 32.05 -12.79 -8.23
C VAL A 198 31.89 -13.39 -6.82
N GLN A 199 30.66 -13.54 -6.32
CA GLN A 199 30.39 -14.23 -5.05
C GLN A 199 30.73 -15.73 -5.14
N GLU A 200 30.29 -16.43 -6.19
CA GLU A 200 30.58 -17.86 -6.39
C GLU A 200 32.09 -18.13 -6.41
N LEU A 201 32.86 -17.33 -7.16
CA LEU A 201 34.32 -17.41 -7.25
C LEU A 201 35.06 -16.97 -5.98
N SER A 202 34.42 -16.20 -5.09
CA SER A 202 35.01 -15.75 -3.81
C SER A 202 34.74 -16.70 -2.64
N GLY A 203 33.91 -17.73 -2.83
CA GLY A 203 33.54 -18.69 -1.78
C GLY A 203 34.69 -19.58 -1.29
N SER A 204 34.61 -20.06 -0.05
CA SER A 204 35.64 -20.89 0.59
C SER A 204 35.53 -22.40 0.33
N GLU A 205 34.48 -22.87 -0.37
CA GLU A 205 34.19 -24.29 -0.54
C GLU A 205 34.90 -24.99 -1.72
N TRP A 206 35.62 -24.23 -2.55
CA TRP A 206 36.36 -24.75 -3.71
C TRP A 206 37.54 -25.63 -3.27
N LEU A 207 37.65 -26.84 -3.82
CA LEU A 207 38.85 -27.67 -3.67
C LEU A 207 39.94 -27.20 -4.63
N GLN A 208 39.59 -27.00 -5.90
CA GLN A 208 40.46 -26.29 -6.83
C GLN A 208 40.13 -24.80 -6.73
N LYS A 209 40.95 -24.06 -5.99
CA LYS A 209 40.83 -22.60 -5.88
C LYS A 209 40.71 -21.97 -7.28
N PRO A 210 39.72 -21.09 -7.51
CA PRO A 210 39.59 -20.39 -8.79
C PRO A 210 40.84 -19.59 -9.12
N ASP A 211 41.10 -19.45 -10.42
CA ASP A 211 42.19 -18.62 -10.93
C ASP A 211 42.00 -17.15 -10.49
N PRO A 212 42.99 -16.51 -9.84
CA PRO A 212 42.89 -15.11 -9.45
C PRO A 212 42.64 -14.18 -10.64
N ASP A 213 43.13 -14.51 -11.85
CA ASP A 213 42.88 -13.71 -13.06
C ASP A 213 41.43 -13.87 -13.55
N LEU A 214 40.80 -15.04 -13.35
CA LEU A 214 39.37 -15.23 -13.63
C LEU A 214 38.51 -14.43 -12.64
N LEU A 215 38.87 -14.43 -11.35
CA LEU A 215 38.18 -13.61 -10.33
C LEU A 215 38.39 -12.11 -10.59
N ALA A 216 39.60 -11.68 -10.96
CA ALA A 216 39.89 -10.30 -11.32
C ALA A 216 39.18 -9.88 -12.63
N THR A 217 38.95 -10.80 -13.55
CA THR A 217 38.16 -10.55 -14.77
C THR A 217 36.66 -10.45 -14.44
N ALA A 218 36.10 -11.37 -13.65
CA ALA A 218 34.73 -11.28 -13.17
C ALA A 218 34.46 -9.98 -12.40
N LYS A 219 35.38 -9.56 -11.52
CA LYS A 219 35.29 -8.29 -10.78
C LYS A 219 35.35 -7.08 -11.69
N ARG A 220 36.25 -7.04 -12.68
CA ARG A 220 36.32 -5.96 -13.68
C ARG A 220 35.05 -5.88 -14.52
N ALA A 221 34.54 -7.02 -15.01
CA ALA A 221 33.29 -7.09 -15.76
C ALA A 221 32.10 -6.57 -14.94
N ALA A 222 31.94 -7.06 -13.70
CA ALA A 222 30.91 -6.60 -12.77
C ALA A 222 31.02 -5.09 -12.50
N GLN A 223 32.24 -4.59 -12.27
CA GLN A 223 32.49 -3.17 -12.02
C GLN A 223 32.20 -2.30 -13.26
N GLN A 224 32.59 -2.72 -14.46
CA GLN A 224 32.36 -1.96 -15.69
C GLN A 224 30.88 -1.90 -16.07
N GLU A 225 30.14 -2.99 -15.96
CA GLU A 225 28.69 -3.00 -16.22
C GLU A 225 27.93 -2.26 -15.10
N GLN A 226 28.36 -2.35 -13.83
CA GLN A 226 27.83 -1.51 -12.74
C GLN A 226 28.06 -0.02 -13.03
N GLN A 227 29.30 0.37 -13.37
CA GLN A 227 29.64 1.75 -13.70
C GLN A 227 28.78 2.29 -14.86
N ARG A 228 28.54 1.48 -15.90
CA ARG A 228 27.70 1.89 -17.03
C ARG A 228 26.20 1.86 -16.70
N TYR A 229 25.74 1.00 -15.79
CA TYR A 229 24.37 1.03 -15.28
C TYR A 229 24.12 2.31 -14.46
N SER A 230 24.99 2.58 -13.48
CA SER A 230 24.96 3.80 -12.67
C SER A 230 25.08 5.06 -13.53
N ARG A 231 25.92 5.06 -14.57
CA ARG A 231 25.95 6.13 -15.57
C ARG A 231 24.59 6.37 -16.25
N LEU A 232 23.90 5.30 -16.67
CA LEU A 232 22.59 5.41 -17.32
C LEU A 232 21.53 5.95 -16.35
N GLN A 233 21.61 5.61 -15.05
CA GLN A 233 20.75 6.20 -14.03
C GLN A 233 21.06 7.69 -13.79
N LEU A 234 22.33 8.10 -13.78
CA LEU A 234 22.71 9.53 -13.75
C LEU A 234 22.23 10.29 -14.99
N GLU A 235 22.28 9.67 -16.18
CA GLU A 235 21.74 10.21 -17.44
C GLU A 235 20.20 10.37 -17.42
N GLU A 236 19.47 9.49 -16.74
CA GLU A 236 18.03 9.56 -16.51
C GLU A 236 17.63 10.55 -15.39
N LEU A 237 18.51 10.76 -14.42
CA LEU A 237 18.32 11.62 -13.25
C LEU A 237 18.55 13.11 -13.58
N ILE A 238 19.50 13.43 -14.48
CA ILE A 238 19.80 14.81 -14.90
C ILE A 238 18.56 15.58 -15.41
N PRO A 239 17.69 15.03 -16.29
CA PRO A 239 16.44 15.67 -16.66
C PRO A 239 15.50 15.94 -15.47
N GLN A 240 15.46 15.04 -14.48
CA GLN A 240 14.59 15.16 -13.31
C GLN A 240 15.10 16.25 -12.36
N MET A 241 16.42 16.30 -12.11
CA MET A 241 17.08 17.36 -11.35
C MET A 241 16.90 18.73 -12.02
N ASN A 242 17.03 18.82 -13.35
CA ASN A 242 16.80 20.06 -14.09
C ASN A 242 15.33 20.48 -14.09
N ALA A 243 14.38 19.54 -14.11
CA ALA A 243 12.95 19.84 -13.96
C ALA A 243 12.62 20.36 -12.55
N ALA A 244 13.16 19.75 -11.50
CA ALA A 244 13.04 20.22 -10.12
C ALA A 244 13.62 21.64 -9.95
N TYR A 245 14.80 21.90 -10.51
CA TYR A 245 15.40 23.24 -10.53
C TYR A 245 14.53 24.28 -11.27
N GLN A 246 14.02 23.96 -12.46
CA GLN A 246 13.12 24.87 -13.21
C GLN A 246 11.83 25.17 -12.44
N GLN A 247 11.31 24.20 -11.69
CA GLN A 247 10.11 24.33 -10.85
C GLN A 247 10.41 24.89 -9.44
N HIS A 248 11.68 25.09 -9.11
CA HIS A 248 12.17 25.48 -7.77
C HIS A 248 11.74 24.50 -6.66
N ASP A 249 11.52 23.23 -7.00
CA ASP A 249 11.15 22.16 -6.05
C ASP A 249 12.39 21.66 -5.30
N ILE A 250 12.70 22.33 -4.19
CA ILE A 250 13.83 22.00 -3.31
C ILE A 250 13.70 20.59 -2.72
N VAL A 251 12.47 20.09 -2.49
CA VAL A 251 12.25 18.79 -1.84
C VAL A 251 12.59 17.65 -2.79
N MET A 252 12.04 17.68 -4.01
CA MET A 252 12.41 16.73 -5.06
C MET A 252 13.87 16.91 -5.50
N GLY A 253 14.36 18.16 -5.55
CA GLY A 253 15.76 18.47 -5.79
C GLY A 253 16.70 17.75 -4.80
N ARG A 254 16.46 17.87 -3.49
CA ARG A 254 17.27 17.19 -2.45
C ARG A 254 17.17 15.66 -2.56
N LEU A 255 15.99 15.09 -2.84
CA LEU A 255 15.84 13.65 -3.09
C LEU A 255 16.69 13.17 -4.28
N TYR A 256 16.64 13.89 -5.41
CA TYR A 256 17.45 13.58 -6.58
C TYR A 256 18.95 13.83 -6.34
N TYR A 257 19.32 14.79 -5.48
CA TYR A 257 20.71 14.98 -5.05
C TYR A 257 21.23 13.78 -4.26
N GLU A 258 20.46 13.23 -3.32
CA GLU A 258 20.87 12.04 -2.56
C GLU A 258 21.05 10.82 -3.49
N GLN A 259 20.11 10.59 -4.40
CA GLN A 259 20.22 9.55 -5.44
C GLN A 259 21.43 9.77 -6.37
N TRP A 260 21.74 11.02 -6.70
CA TRP A 260 22.93 11.39 -7.48
C TRP A 260 24.23 11.08 -6.71
N GLN A 261 24.29 11.35 -5.40
CA GLN A 261 25.47 11.00 -4.59
C GLN A 261 25.66 9.48 -4.44
N GLU A 262 24.58 8.69 -4.35
CA GLU A 262 24.69 7.22 -4.36
C GLU A 262 25.23 6.68 -5.70
N GLU A 263 24.71 7.18 -6.83
CA GLU A 263 25.08 6.65 -8.15
C GLU A 263 26.39 7.23 -8.72
N ILE A 264 26.84 8.43 -8.31
CA ILE A 264 28.14 8.98 -8.76
C ILE A 264 29.34 8.18 -8.21
N GLU A 265 29.27 7.68 -6.97
CA GLU A 265 30.28 6.77 -6.42
C GLU A 265 30.33 5.45 -7.20
N ARG A 266 29.16 4.90 -7.55
CA ARG A 266 29.02 3.64 -8.30
C ARG A 266 29.44 3.77 -9.76
N ALA A 267 29.15 4.92 -10.39
CA ALA A 267 29.55 5.27 -11.75
C ALA A 267 31.05 5.58 -11.88
N ALA A 268 31.69 6.06 -10.79
CA ALA A 268 33.10 6.43 -10.73
C ALA A 268 33.53 7.39 -11.87
N LEU A 269 32.72 8.43 -12.11
CA LEU A 269 32.94 9.39 -13.18
C LEU A 269 34.26 10.15 -13.02
N GLY A 270 34.95 10.40 -14.14
CA GLY A 270 36.14 11.26 -14.14
C GLY A 270 35.77 12.74 -13.92
N PRO A 271 36.68 13.57 -13.38
CA PRO A 271 36.37 14.96 -13.03
C PRO A 271 36.03 15.87 -14.22
N ASN A 272 36.24 15.41 -15.46
CA ASN A 272 35.92 16.09 -16.70
C ASN A 272 34.76 15.42 -17.47
N ASP A 273 33.96 14.55 -16.83
CA ASP A 273 32.85 13.87 -17.52
C ASP A 273 31.70 14.84 -17.84
N PRO A 274 31.15 14.84 -19.07
CA PRO A 274 30.05 15.72 -19.45
C PRO A 274 28.83 15.69 -18.51
N LEU A 275 28.54 14.56 -17.86
CA LEU A 275 27.40 14.46 -16.93
C LEU A 275 27.55 15.39 -15.73
N LEU A 276 28.78 15.60 -15.24
CA LEU A 276 29.05 16.54 -14.16
C LEU A 276 28.71 17.97 -14.58
N SER A 277 29.00 18.34 -15.84
CA SER A 277 28.68 19.67 -16.38
C SER A 277 27.17 19.87 -16.64
N LEU A 278 26.44 18.79 -16.99
CA LEU A 278 24.99 18.83 -17.21
C LEU A 278 24.18 18.83 -15.89
N ALA A 279 24.75 18.27 -14.83
CA ALA A 279 24.20 18.33 -13.47
C ALA A 279 24.63 19.59 -12.69
N ALA A 280 25.66 20.31 -13.14
CA ALA A 280 26.28 21.41 -12.37
C ALA A 280 25.29 22.50 -11.91
N VAL A 281 24.31 22.86 -12.73
CA VAL A 281 23.33 23.91 -12.37
C VAL A 281 22.40 23.48 -11.22
N PRO A 282 21.63 22.36 -11.31
CA PRO A 282 20.82 21.91 -10.18
C PRO A 282 21.67 21.48 -8.97
N LEU A 283 22.88 20.93 -9.16
CA LEU A 283 23.79 20.61 -8.05
C LEU A 283 24.22 21.87 -7.29
N ASN A 284 24.69 22.90 -8.00
CA ASN A 284 25.12 24.15 -7.37
C ASN A 284 23.97 24.81 -6.60
N TRP A 285 22.79 24.92 -7.23
CA TRP A 285 21.58 25.45 -6.59
C TRP A 285 21.25 24.73 -5.27
N LEU A 286 21.34 23.39 -5.24
CA LEU A 286 21.06 22.63 -4.02
C LEU A 286 22.17 22.74 -2.96
N THR A 287 23.42 22.96 -3.37
CA THR A 287 24.49 23.31 -2.41
C THR A 287 24.39 24.74 -1.87
N GLU A 288 23.87 25.68 -2.67
CA GLU A 288 23.58 27.06 -2.27
C GLU A 288 22.37 27.11 -1.32
N ASP A 289 21.28 26.41 -1.65
CA ASP A 289 20.13 26.18 -0.75
C ASP A 289 20.52 25.51 0.56
N ALA A 290 21.36 24.47 0.52
CA ALA A 290 21.87 23.82 1.74
C ALA A 290 22.80 24.72 2.55
N ALA A 291 23.53 25.66 1.93
CA ALA A 291 24.33 26.66 2.63
C ALA A 291 23.45 27.77 3.24
N GLN A 292 22.46 28.26 2.50
CA GLN A 292 21.48 29.24 2.98
C GLN A 292 20.67 28.68 4.15
N THR A 293 20.12 27.47 4.02
CA THR A 293 19.39 26.78 5.11
C THR A 293 20.24 26.69 6.40
N ARG A 294 21.56 26.45 6.28
CA ARG A 294 22.47 26.41 7.43
C ARG A 294 22.69 27.79 8.04
N ALA A 295 22.88 28.82 7.21
CA ALA A 295 23.04 30.19 7.68
C ALA A 295 21.74 30.73 8.32
N GLU A 296 20.57 30.34 7.82
CA GLU A 296 19.26 30.65 8.41
C GLU A 296 19.05 29.93 9.75
N HIS A 297 19.49 28.68 9.90
CA HIS A 297 19.52 28.00 11.19
C HIS A 297 20.50 28.64 12.19
N GLU A 298 21.70 29.04 11.75
CA GLU A 298 22.66 29.78 12.59
C GLU A 298 22.08 31.14 13.02
N LEU A 299 21.38 31.83 12.11
CA LEU A 299 20.67 33.09 12.39
C LEU A 299 19.54 32.89 13.40
N ALA A 300 18.79 31.78 13.31
CA ALA A 300 17.77 31.42 14.29
C ALA A 300 18.36 31.09 15.67
N GLU A 301 19.47 30.33 15.74
CA GLU A 301 20.12 29.98 17.01
C GLU A 301 20.73 31.19 17.71
N VAL A 302 21.36 32.10 16.96
CA VAL A 302 21.93 33.34 17.50
C VAL A 302 20.85 34.39 17.79
N GLY A 303 19.79 34.44 16.98
CA GLY A 303 18.59 35.24 17.24
C GLY A 303 17.86 34.81 18.52
N GLN A 304 17.75 33.49 18.78
CA GLN A 304 17.20 32.98 20.04
C GLN A 304 18.03 33.46 21.24
N LYS A 305 19.37 33.40 21.17
CA LYS A 305 20.26 33.90 22.24
C LYS A 305 20.17 35.42 22.46
N PHE A 306 19.81 36.18 21.43
CA PHE A 306 19.49 37.60 21.55
C PHE A 306 18.16 37.82 22.29
N TRP A 307 17.11 37.06 21.96
CA TRP A 307 15.83 37.11 22.68
C TRP A 307 15.96 36.66 24.14
N GLU A 308 16.68 35.57 24.41
CA GLU A 308 16.97 35.10 25.77
C GLU A 308 17.67 36.18 26.62
N ALA A 309 18.58 36.95 26.04
CA ALA A 309 19.24 38.08 26.73
C ALA A 309 18.27 39.24 27.03
N ILE A 310 17.29 39.50 26.16
CA ILE A 310 16.22 40.49 26.41
C ILE A 310 15.27 39.99 27.51
N GLU A 311 14.79 38.74 27.44
CA GLU A 311 13.87 38.17 28.43
C GLU A 311 14.49 38.08 29.82
N GLN A 312 15.76 37.68 29.91
CA GLN A 312 16.51 37.62 31.17
C GLN A 312 16.94 39.00 31.69
N LYS A 313 16.70 40.08 30.91
CA LYS A 313 17.10 41.46 31.23
C LYS A 313 18.60 41.60 31.47
N ALA A 314 19.39 40.99 30.60
CA ALA A 314 20.85 41.07 30.62
C ALA A 314 21.33 42.53 30.50
N GLU A 315 22.56 42.81 30.93
CA GLU A 315 23.09 44.17 30.79
C GLU A 315 23.26 44.56 29.32
N TRP A 316 23.16 45.86 29.04
CA TRP A 316 23.15 46.39 27.68
C TRP A 316 24.35 45.93 26.83
N GLU A 317 25.54 45.77 27.43
CA GLU A 317 26.73 45.32 26.70
C GLU A 317 26.60 43.87 26.23
N GLU A 318 25.88 43.00 26.95
CA GLU A 318 25.55 41.65 26.47
C GLU A 318 24.50 41.70 25.36
N ILE A 319 23.40 42.43 25.52
CA ILE A 319 22.36 42.56 24.48
C ILE A 319 22.96 43.12 23.18
N GLN A 320 23.83 44.14 23.28
CA GLN A 320 24.56 44.68 22.14
C GLN A 320 25.54 43.65 21.54
N THR A 321 26.21 42.84 22.35
CA THR A 321 27.09 41.76 21.86
C THR A 321 26.30 40.70 21.10
N ARG A 322 25.15 40.24 21.63
CA ARG A 322 24.28 39.29 20.91
C ARG A 322 23.76 39.85 19.59
N TYR A 323 23.41 41.14 19.55
CA TYR A 323 23.01 41.79 18.29
C TYR A 323 24.15 41.87 17.26
N VAL A 324 25.39 42.03 17.70
CA VAL A 324 26.59 41.97 16.82
C VAL A 324 26.87 40.54 16.36
N ASP A 325 26.64 39.51 17.19
CA ASP A 325 26.70 38.11 16.74
C ASP A 325 25.65 37.84 15.64
N VAL A 326 24.41 38.34 15.79
CA VAL A 326 23.36 38.27 14.73
C VAL A 326 23.83 38.97 13.45
N GLN A 327 24.41 40.17 13.55
CA GLN A 327 24.96 40.90 12.39
C GLN A 327 26.09 40.15 11.66
N ARG A 328 26.90 39.35 12.37
CA ARG A 328 28.07 38.66 11.79
C ARG A 328 27.71 37.59 10.77
N ILE A 329 26.47 37.09 10.78
CA ILE A 329 25.99 36.00 9.90
C ILE A 329 25.74 36.52 8.47
N GLY A 330 25.59 37.84 8.27
CA GLY A 330 25.53 38.47 6.94
C GLY A 330 24.22 38.30 6.17
N LEU A 331 23.26 37.55 6.71
CA LEU A 331 21.88 37.47 6.20
C LEU A 331 21.06 38.72 6.62
N PRO A 332 19.93 39.01 5.94
CA PRO A 332 18.97 40.02 6.39
C PRO A 332 18.42 39.69 7.78
N ILE A 333 18.63 40.59 8.75
CA ILE A 333 18.17 40.39 10.13
C ILE A 333 16.64 40.50 10.18
N PRO A 334 15.92 39.55 10.81
CA PRO A 334 14.47 39.61 10.96
C PRO A 334 14.01 40.94 11.56
N PRO A 335 12.93 41.57 11.03
CA PRO A 335 12.49 42.89 11.48
C PRO A 335 12.15 42.92 12.97
N GLU A 336 11.66 41.81 13.54
CA GLU A 336 11.33 41.67 14.96
C GLU A 336 12.57 41.86 15.86
N ILE A 337 13.73 41.36 15.42
CA ILE A 337 15.01 41.52 16.12
C ILE A 337 15.53 42.95 15.98
N GLN A 338 15.34 43.58 14.81
CA GLN A 338 15.70 44.99 14.60
C GLN A 338 14.81 45.93 15.44
N GLU A 339 13.50 45.68 15.47
CA GLU A 339 12.51 46.46 16.21
C GLU A 339 12.70 46.32 17.73
N ALA A 340 12.93 45.11 18.24
CA ALA A 340 13.23 44.91 19.66
C ALA A 340 14.56 45.57 20.09
N TYR A 341 15.60 45.48 19.26
CA TYR A 341 16.85 46.21 19.51
C TYR A 341 16.63 47.74 19.51
N ALA A 342 15.86 48.25 18.56
CA ALA A 342 15.52 49.66 18.45
C ALA A 342 14.61 50.14 19.60
N GLU A 343 13.71 49.30 20.12
CA GLU A 343 12.90 49.63 21.29
C GLU A 343 13.77 49.71 22.55
N VAL A 344 14.59 48.70 22.84
CA VAL A 344 15.50 48.71 24.01
C VAL A 344 16.49 49.88 23.93
N ALA A 345 16.99 50.21 22.74
CA ALA A 345 17.84 51.38 22.51
C ALA A 345 17.09 52.71 22.74
N SER A 346 15.90 52.87 22.16
CA SER A 346 15.13 54.14 22.22
C SER A 346 14.49 54.39 23.59
N GLN A 347 14.14 53.35 24.35
CA GLN A 347 13.80 53.47 25.77
C GLN A 347 14.98 54.09 26.57
N ARG A 348 16.23 53.77 26.20
CA ARG A 348 17.43 54.37 26.80
C ARG A 348 17.67 55.81 26.33
N GLU A 349 17.43 56.14 25.05
CA GLU A 349 17.57 57.52 24.56
C GLU A 349 16.53 58.49 25.15
N ARG A 350 15.29 58.04 25.35
CA ARG A 350 14.23 58.83 25.99
C ARG A 350 14.57 59.26 27.42
N SER A 351 15.48 58.54 28.10
CA SER A 351 16.01 58.95 29.42
C SER A 351 16.94 60.18 29.39
N LYS A 352 17.37 60.64 28.20
CA LYS A 352 18.33 61.75 28.03
C LYS A 352 17.76 63.02 27.39
N TRP A 353 16.50 63.01 26.95
CA TRP A 353 15.91 64.09 26.13
C TRP A 353 14.94 65.03 26.85
N LEU A 354 15.01 65.12 28.18
CA LEU A 354 14.22 66.06 28.99
C LEU A 354 14.82 67.49 29.08
N SER A 355 15.67 67.90 28.13
CA SER A 355 16.33 69.21 28.14
C SER A 355 16.51 69.83 26.73
N LEU A 356 15.84 70.98 26.51
CA LEU A 356 15.92 71.90 25.35
C LEU A 356 15.36 71.39 23.99
N GLY A 357 14.82 72.22 23.08
CA GLY A 357 14.41 73.63 23.24
C GLY A 357 14.22 74.47 21.95
N LEU A 358 12.98 74.52 21.42
CA LEU A 358 12.27 75.67 20.77
C LEU A 358 12.83 76.51 19.56
N ILE A 359 11.89 76.88 18.66
CA ILE A 359 11.77 78.10 17.78
C ILE A 359 12.41 78.16 16.37
N GLY A 360 11.63 78.65 15.38
CA GLY A 360 12.08 79.27 14.11
C GLY A 360 10.98 79.41 13.02
N SER A 361 10.80 80.60 12.39
CA SER A 361 9.81 80.86 11.30
C SER A 361 10.11 82.10 10.43
N GLY A 362 9.45 82.28 9.26
CA GLY A 362 9.61 83.45 8.36
C GLY A 362 8.65 83.48 7.14
N VAL A 363 8.44 84.66 6.50
CA VAL A 363 7.46 84.94 5.40
C VAL A 363 7.94 86.11 4.50
N PHE A 364 7.53 86.17 3.20
CA PHE A 364 7.64 87.41 2.36
C PHE A 364 6.54 87.54 1.26
N CYS A 365 6.37 88.74 0.64
CA CYS A 365 5.14 89.17 -0.08
C CYS A 365 5.26 90.26 -1.21
N VAL A 366 4.30 90.26 -2.16
CA VAL A 366 3.58 91.42 -2.85
C VAL A 366 4.22 92.32 -3.97
N VAL A 367 3.42 92.73 -4.99
CA VAL A 367 3.53 93.91 -5.92
C VAL A 367 2.19 94.17 -6.71
N VAL A 368 1.92 95.34 -7.39
CA VAL A 368 0.52 95.77 -7.77
C VAL A 368 0.26 96.83 -8.92
N LEU A 369 -0.91 96.74 -9.63
CA LEU A 369 -1.78 97.77 -10.37
C LEU A 369 -1.48 98.48 -11.75
N VAL A 370 -2.57 99.02 -12.42
CA VAL A 370 -2.78 100.26 -13.29
C VAL A 370 -3.76 100.10 -14.52
N ALA A 371 -4.59 101.12 -14.91
CA ALA A 371 -5.54 101.13 -16.09
C ALA A 371 -6.19 102.52 -16.52
N VAL A 372 -7.08 102.55 -17.56
CA VAL A 372 -8.20 103.53 -17.95
C VAL A 372 -8.05 104.58 -19.12
N GLY A 373 -9.14 104.82 -19.91
CA GLY A 373 -9.44 105.94 -20.88
C GLY A 373 -10.58 105.58 -21.91
N SER A 374 -11.21 106.38 -22.81
CA SER A 374 -11.47 107.85 -23.05
C SER A 374 -12.52 108.05 -24.20
N VAL A 375 -13.27 109.19 -24.35
CA VAL A 375 -14.48 109.36 -25.25
C VAL A 375 -14.72 110.80 -25.87
N TYR A 376 -15.53 110.91 -26.97
CA TYR A 376 -16.33 112.07 -27.53
C TYR A 376 -15.76 113.04 -28.61
N ALA A 377 -16.56 113.39 -29.66
CA ALA A 377 -16.77 114.77 -30.21
C ALA A 377 -17.53 114.93 -31.57
N PHE A 378 -18.36 116.00 -31.64
CA PHE A 378 -18.70 116.90 -32.79
C PHE A 378 -19.84 116.62 -33.82
N GLN A 379 -20.57 117.69 -34.19
CA GLN A 379 -21.84 117.68 -34.94
C GLN A 379 -22.15 119.07 -35.57
N SER A 380 -22.13 119.25 -36.90
CA SER A 380 -22.63 120.49 -37.57
C SER A 380 -22.71 120.43 -39.12
N MET A 381 -23.90 120.21 -39.71
CA MET A 381 -24.18 120.45 -41.16
C MET A 381 -25.69 120.51 -41.51
N ARG A 382 -26.53 120.94 -40.55
CA ARG A 382 -27.91 120.45 -40.35
C ARG A 382 -29.03 121.13 -41.18
N HIS A 383 -28.85 121.46 -42.47
CA HIS A 383 -29.99 122.00 -43.27
C HIS A 383 -30.14 121.45 -44.69
N ARG A 384 -29.06 121.29 -45.49
CA ARG A 384 -29.13 120.40 -46.67
C ARG A 384 -29.34 118.93 -46.27
N SER A 385 -29.08 118.62 -45.00
CA SER A 385 -29.32 117.31 -44.44
C SER A 385 -30.79 117.04 -44.12
N GLN A 386 -31.75 117.96 -44.14
CA GLN A 386 -33.05 117.68 -43.48
C GLN A 386 -33.88 116.59 -44.17
N VAL A 387 -34.07 116.63 -45.49
CA VAL A 387 -34.77 115.53 -46.21
C VAL A 387 -33.96 114.23 -46.14
N ALA A 388 -32.64 114.30 -46.37
CA ALA A 388 -31.75 113.15 -46.27
C ALA A 388 -31.66 112.57 -44.84
N ALA A 389 -31.86 113.40 -43.81
CA ALA A 389 -31.91 113.00 -42.41
C ALA A 389 -33.25 112.33 -42.13
N SER A 390 -34.40 112.92 -42.47
CA SER A 390 -35.70 112.24 -42.32
C SER A 390 -35.70 110.84 -42.98
N VAL A 391 -35.10 110.69 -44.15
CA VAL A 391 -34.88 109.39 -44.82
C VAL A 391 -33.87 108.52 -44.07
N SER A 392 -32.71 109.05 -43.67
CA SER A 392 -31.65 108.32 -42.96
C SER A 392 -31.98 108.00 -41.49
N GLU A 393 -32.92 108.71 -40.89
CA GLU A 393 -33.37 108.62 -39.50
C GLU A 393 -34.53 107.63 -39.44
N LEU A 394 -35.48 107.66 -40.38
CA LEU A 394 -36.43 106.56 -40.55
C LEU A 394 -35.71 105.24 -40.88
N ASN A 395 -34.72 105.25 -41.79
CA ASN A 395 -33.92 104.05 -42.06
C ASN A 395 -33.03 103.66 -40.86
N ALA A 396 -32.39 104.59 -40.14
CA ALA A 396 -31.55 104.24 -38.98
C ALA A 396 -32.37 103.77 -37.76
N LEU A 397 -33.60 104.24 -37.57
CA LEU A 397 -34.50 103.71 -36.54
C LEU A 397 -35.05 102.32 -36.92
N VAL A 398 -35.15 102.01 -38.22
CA VAL A 398 -35.48 100.64 -38.71
C VAL A 398 -34.26 99.71 -38.62
N GLU A 399 -33.08 100.15 -39.06
CA GLU A 399 -31.82 99.38 -38.99
C GLU A 399 -31.30 99.24 -37.54
N GLY A 400 -31.66 100.16 -36.65
CA GLY A 400 -31.35 100.13 -35.22
C GLY A 400 -32.43 99.47 -34.34
N GLU A 401 -33.44 98.83 -34.93
CA GLU A 401 -34.57 98.16 -34.24
C GLU A 401 -35.40 99.07 -33.30
N GLN A 402 -35.27 100.40 -33.41
CA GLN A 402 -36.00 101.42 -32.63
C GLN A 402 -37.43 101.65 -33.17
N PHE A 403 -38.19 100.57 -33.34
CA PHE A 403 -39.45 100.55 -34.10
C PHE A 403 -40.51 101.53 -33.59
N THR A 404 -40.68 101.68 -32.28
CA THR A 404 -41.64 102.65 -31.68
C THR A 404 -41.32 104.11 -32.05
N GLU A 405 -40.03 104.42 -32.15
CA GLU A 405 -39.53 105.74 -32.53
C GLU A 405 -39.60 105.91 -34.05
N ALA A 406 -39.37 104.85 -34.83
CA ALA A 406 -39.64 104.83 -36.27
C ALA A 406 -41.12 105.09 -36.59
N THR A 407 -42.06 104.49 -35.85
CA THR A 407 -43.50 104.78 -35.95
C THR A 407 -43.79 106.24 -35.63
N THR A 408 -43.27 106.74 -34.50
CA THR A 408 -43.50 108.13 -34.07
C THR A 408 -42.94 109.13 -35.08
N LEU A 409 -41.78 108.85 -35.67
CA LEU A 409 -41.17 109.67 -36.73
C LEU A 409 -41.93 109.59 -38.05
N TYR A 410 -42.40 108.40 -38.43
CA TYR A 410 -43.21 108.18 -39.62
C TYR A 410 -44.53 108.98 -39.55
N ASP A 411 -45.26 108.84 -38.45
CA ASP A 411 -46.55 109.50 -38.24
C ASP A 411 -46.38 111.03 -38.11
N SER A 412 -45.38 111.50 -37.36
CA SER A 412 -45.12 112.95 -37.22
C SER A 412 -44.62 113.60 -38.51
N ILE A 413 -43.84 112.92 -39.36
CA ILE A 413 -43.49 113.47 -40.69
C ILE A 413 -44.72 113.49 -41.61
N GLN A 414 -45.63 112.50 -41.50
CA GLN A 414 -46.88 112.46 -42.24
C GLN A 414 -47.83 113.62 -41.86
N GLU A 415 -47.94 113.95 -40.56
CA GLU A 415 -48.82 115.01 -40.07
C GLU A 415 -48.17 116.42 -40.11
N GLU A 416 -46.96 116.59 -39.60
CA GLU A 416 -46.33 117.91 -39.38
C GLU A 416 -45.51 118.41 -40.57
N SER A 417 -44.98 117.53 -41.43
CA SER A 417 -44.11 117.89 -42.55
C SER A 417 -44.51 117.26 -43.91
N PRO A 418 -45.71 117.56 -44.45
CA PRO A 418 -46.20 116.95 -45.69
C PRO A 418 -45.25 117.10 -46.90
N ALA A 419 -44.50 118.20 -46.97
CA ALA A 419 -43.54 118.46 -48.05
C ALA A 419 -42.30 117.53 -48.01
N ILE A 420 -41.99 116.92 -46.86
CA ILE A 420 -40.98 115.87 -46.73
C ILE A 420 -41.64 114.51 -46.99
N PHE A 421 -42.83 114.27 -46.43
CA PHE A 421 -43.56 113.01 -46.62
C PHE A 421 -43.83 112.68 -48.09
N HIS A 422 -44.15 113.69 -48.92
CA HIS A 422 -44.42 113.53 -50.36
C HIS A 422 -43.14 113.55 -51.24
N SER A 423 -41.94 113.42 -50.67
CA SER A 423 -40.71 113.23 -51.45
C SER A 423 -40.53 111.77 -51.88
N ASP A 424 -40.02 111.55 -53.09
CA ASP A 424 -39.80 110.22 -53.65
C ASP A 424 -38.81 109.39 -52.79
N GLU A 425 -37.80 110.04 -52.18
CA GLU A 425 -36.86 109.36 -51.29
C GLU A 425 -37.51 108.91 -49.97
N PHE A 426 -38.44 109.68 -49.40
CA PHE A 426 -39.14 109.30 -48.16
C PHE A 426 -40.16 108.19 -48.38
N GLN A 427 -40.90 108.23 -49.50
CA GLN A 427 -41.86 107.17 -49.85
C GLN A 427 -41.20 105.79 -50.06
N GLN A 428 -39.94 105.74 -50.50
CA GLN A 428 -39.20 104.47 -50.59
C GLN A 428 -38.73 103.94 -49.21
N ALA A 429 -38.40 104.81 -48.26
CA ALA A 429 -38.07 104.42 -46.89
C ALA A 429 -39.33 103.94 -46.14
N ALA A 430 -40.44 104.68 -46.28
CA ALA A 430 -41.77 104.33 -45.80
C ALA A 430 -42.17 102.89 -46.17
N GLY A 431 -42.04 102.52 -47.45
CA GLY A 431 -42.37 101.18 -47.93
C GLY A 431 -41.52 100.04 -47.34
N ARG A 432 -40.32 100.33 -46.83
CA ARG A 432 -39.49 99.35 -46.09
C ARG A 432 -39.93 99.24 -44.64
N TYR A 433 -40.07 100.37 -43.96
CA TYR A 433 -40.53 100.47 -42.57
C TYR A 433 -41.82 99.67 -42.33
N VAL A 434 -42.82 99.80 -43.21
CA VAL A 434 -44.12 99.08 -43.08
C VAL A 434 -43.96 97.56 -43.11
N ASN A 435 -43.03 97.01 -43.88
CA ASN A 435 -42.79 95.56 -43.92
C ASN A 435 -42.12 95.06 -42.64
N VAL A 436 -41.09 95.78 -42.15
CA VAL A 436 -40.35 95.38 -40.94
C VAL A 436 -41.25 95.42 -39.70
N ILE A 437 -42.14 96.41 -39.58
CA ILE A 437 -43.17 96.47 -38.52
C ILE A 437 -44.09 95.24 -38.54
N GLN A 438 -44.46 94.72 -39.71
CA GLN A 438 -45.30 93.52 -39.80
C GLN A 438 -44.55 92.24 -39.38
N GLU A 439 -43.25 92.16 -39.61
CA GLU A 439 -42.43 91.02 -39.17
C GLU A 439 -42.18 91.06 -37.66
N GLU A 440 -41.82 92.23 -37.11
CA GLU A 440 -41.70 92.42 -35.66
C GLU A 440 -43.02 92.10 -34.95
N THR A 441 -44.17 92.58 -35.47
CA THR A 441 -45.49 92.27 -34.90
C THR A 441 -45.75 90.75 -34.82
N ARG A 442 -45.25 89.95 -35.77
CA ARG A 442 -45.35 88.48 -35.71
C ARG A 442 -44.45 87.89 -34.62
N ARG A 443 -43.21 88.40 -34.47
CA ARG A 443 -42.28 88.01 -33.40
C ARG A 443 -42.88 88.26 -32.01
N GLN A 444 -43.44 89.45 -31.76
CA GLN A 444 -44.05 89.80 -30.46
C GLN A 444 -45.16 88.81 -30.09
N ASN A 445 -46.05 88.51 -31.05
CA ASN A 445 -47.16 87.57 -30.84
C ASN A 445 -46.67 86.14 -30.57
N ARG A 446 -45.65 85.64 -31.28
CA ARG A 446 -45.08 84.30 -31.04
C ARG A 446 -44.36 84.21 -29.68
N PHE A 447 -43.63 85.26 -29.28
CA PHE A 447 -43.03 85.32 -27.95
C PHE A 447 -44.10 85.35 -26.84
N ALA A 448 -45.18 86.12 -27.02
CA ALA A 448 -46.29 86.19 -26.07
C ALA A 448 -47.05 84.86 -25.95
N GLU A 449 -47.27 84.16 -27.06
CA GLU A 449 -47.87 82.82 -27.08
C GLU A 449 -46.99 81.81 -26.31
N LEU A 450 -45.74 81.62 -26.75
CA LEU A 450 -44.85 80.60 -26.19
C LEU A 450 -44.49 80.87 -24.73
N SER A 451 -44.24 82.14 -24.36
CA SER A 451 -43.98 82.51 -22.96
C SER A 451 -45.23 82.53 -22.08
N SER A 452 -46.44 82.36 -22.64
CA SER A 452 -47.67 82.09 -21.88
C SER A 452 -47.87 80.58 -21.67
N GLN A 453 -47.57 79.77 -22.69
CA GLN A 453 -47.62 78.30 -22.61
C GLN A 453 -46.64 77.78 -21.55
N LEU A 454 -45.36 78.16 -21.61
CA LEU A 454 -44.35 77.71 -20.62
C LEU A 454 -44.55 78.26 -19.19
N LYS A 455 -45.44 79.25 -18.98
CA LYS A 455 -45.85 79.70 -17.64
C LYS A 455 -46.97 78.85 -17.02
N GLN A 456 -47.64 78.02 -17.82
CA GLN A 456 -48.69 77.11 -17.38
C GLN A 456 -48.20 75.66 -17.23
N GLU A 457 -47.01 75.36 -17.78
CA GLU A 457 -46.37 74.06 -17.63
C GLU A 457 -45.65 73.89 -16.28
N ASP A 458 -45.48 72.64 -15.86
CA ASP A 458 -44.61 72.27 -14.76
C ASP A 458 -43.16 72.67 -15.07
N ALA A 459 -42.61 73.57 -14.26
CA ALA A 459 -41.27 74.12 -14.45
C ALA A 459 -40.15 73.05 -14.49
N ALA A 460 -40.36 71.84 -13.95
CA ALA A 460 -39.41 70.75 -14.08
C ALA A 460 -39.42 70.05 -15.45
N LYS A 461 -40.49 70.21 -16.24
CA LYS A 461 -40.71 69.53 -17.53
C LYS A 461 -40.30 70.33 -18.77
N ILE A 462 -40.37 71.67 -18.69
CA ILE A 462 -39.96 72.60 -19.76
C ILE A 462 -38.64 72.15 -20.40
N ALA A 463 -38.60 72.03 -21.73
CA ALA A 463 -37.44 71.54 -22.46
C ALA A 463 -36.41 72.65 -22.73
N ASP A 464 -35.14 72.26 -22.87
CA ASP A 464 -34.07 73.20 -23.26
C ASP A 464 -34.30 73.82 -24.65
N SER A 465 -34.96 73.09 -25.56
CA SER A 465 -35.35 73.56 -26.89
C SER A 465 -36.39 74.69 -26.86
N GLU A 466 -37.32 74.67 -25.90
CA GLU A 466 -38.40 75.65 -25.81
C GLU A 466 -37.90 76.96 -25.18
N LEU A 467 -36.99 76.85 -24.22
CA LEU A 467 -36.22 77.99 -23.72
C LEU A 467 -35.24 78.53 -24.77
N ALA A 468 -34.72 77.69 -25.67
CA ALA A 468 -33.91 78.16 -26.81
C ALA A 468 -34.76 78.96 -27.82
N GLU A 469 -35.95 78.48 -28.21
CA GLU A 469 -36.87 79.23 -29.09
C GLU A 469 -37.24 80.60 -28.47
N LEU A 470 -37.56 80.66 -27.17
CA LEU A 470 -37.75 81.94 -26.47
C LEU A 470 -36.48 82.82 -26.40
N THR A 471 -35.28 82.23 -26.42
CA THR A 471 -34.02 82.98 -26.43
C THR A 471 -33.77 83.63 -27.80
N GLU A 472 -34.07 82.93 -28.89
CA GLU A 472 -33.96 83.48 -30.25
C GLU A 472 -35.01 84.56 -30.53
N LEU A 473 -36.21 84.43 -29.92
CA LEU A 473 -37.32 85.36 -30.08
C LEU A 473 -37.23 86.63 -29.20
N ALA A 474 -36.53 86.62 -28.06
CA ALA A 474 -36.46 87.79 -27.17
C ALA A 474 -35.67 88.95 -27.78
N ARG A 475 -36.17 90.20 -27.66
CA ARG A 475 -35.44 91.42 -28.07
C ARG A 475 -35.46 92.53 -27.02
N THR A 476 -36.55 92.69 -26.28
CA THR A 476 -36.71 93.74 -25.27
C THR A 476 -36.34 93.28 -23.85
N ASP A 477 -35.95 94.20 -22.98
CA ASP A 477 -35.64 93.91 -21.56
C ASP A 477 -36.77 93.19 -20.83
N ALA A 478 -38.03 93.47 -21.18
CA ALA A 478 -39.21 92.82 -20.59
C ALA A 478 -39.35 91.35 -21.00
N GLU A 479 -38.96 91.01 -22.23
CA GLU A 479 -38.93 89.64 -22.75
C GLU A 479 -37.74 88.87 -22.19
N VAL A 480 -36.55 89.48 -22.15
CA VAL A 480 -35.35 88.92 -21.51
C VAL A 480 -35.63 88.60 -20.04
N LYS A 481 -36.22 89.53 -19.28
CA LYS A 481 -36.60 89.31 -17.87
C LYS A 481 -37.67 88.22 -17.70
N THR A 482 -38.57 88.05 -18.68
CA THR A 482 -39.55 86.96 -18.70
C THR A 482 -38.84 85.61 -18.88
N LEU A 483 -37.87 85.54 -19.79
CA LEU A 483 -37.03 84.36 -20.03
C LEU A 483 -36.13 84.02 -18.82
N GLU A 484 -35.55 85.01 -18.15
CA GLU A 484 -34.81 84.82 -16.88
C GLU A 484 -35.71 84.27 -15.76
N THR A 485 -36.96 84.75 -15.69
CA THR A 485 -37.95 84.24 -14.71
C THR A 485 -38.28 82.76 -14.98
N LEU A 486 -38.48 82.37 -16.24
CA LEU A 486 -38.71 80.97 -16.60
C LEU A 486 -37.47 80.08 -16.36
N ARG A 487 -36.27 80.57 -16.71
CA ARG A 487 -35.00 79.88 -16.43
C ARG A 487 -34.77 79.67 -14.93
N SER A 488 -35.04 80.67 -14.10
CA SER A 488 -34.87 80.55 -12.65
C SER A 488 -35.89 79.58 -12.02
N LEU A 489 -37.17 79.66 -12.40
CA LEU A 489 -38.20 78.69 -11.98
C LEU A 489 -37.83 77.25 -12.33
N ARG A 490 -37.40 77.00 -13.58
CA ARG A 490 -36.93 75.68 -14.03
C ARG A 490 -35.71 75.20 -13.24
N SER A 491 -34.75 76.09 -12.98
CA SER A 491 -33.55 75.73 -12.22
C SER A 491 -33.87 75.32 -10.78
N SER A 492 -34.79 76.02 -10.10
CA SER A 492 -35.26 75.65 -8.75
C SER A 492 -36.00 74.31 -8.79
N ALA A 493 -36.95 74.13 -9.70
CA ALA A 493 -37.73 72.89 -9.82
C ALA A 493 -36.84 71.68 -10.13
N MET A 494 -35.84 71.83 -11.01
CA MET A 494 -34.84 70.79 -11.27
C MET A 494 -33.93 70.52 -10.06
N GLU A 495 -33.59 71.53 -9.25
CA GLU A 495 -32.81 71.33 -8.04
C GLU A 495 -33.60 70.61 -6.95
N ASP A 496 -34.90 70.91 -6.81
CA ASP A 496 -35.77 70.24 -5.85
C ASP A 496 -36.08 68.79 -6.26
N VAL A 497 -36.22 68.51 -7.57
CA VAL A 497 -36.25 67.13 -8.10
C VAL A 497 -34.93 66.39 -7.83
N ARG A 498 -33.77 67.05 -7.98
CA ARG A 498 -32.46 66.46 -7.62
C ARG A 498 -32.36 66.16 -6.12
N LYS A 499 -32.81 67.05 -5.24
CA LYS A 499 -32.85 66.84 -3.79
C LYS A 499 -33.76 65.66 -3.43
N ALA A 500 -34.96 65.59 -4.00
CA ALA A 500 -35.88 64.47 -3.79
C ALA A 500 -35.29 63.12 -4.24
N ASN A 501 -34.67 63.08 -5.43
CA ASN A 501 -33.99 61.88 -5.95
C ASN A 501 -32.78 61.47 -5.10
N ALA A 502 -32.01 62.42 -4.58
CA ALA A 502 -30.88 62.15 -3.69
C ALA A 502 -31.35 61.57 -2.34
N LEU A 503 -32.38 62.15 -1.72
CA LEU A 503 -32.98 61.66 -0.47
C LEU A 503 -33.58 60.26 -0.62
N ALA A 504 -34.27 59.98 -1.73
CA ALA A 504 -34.80 58.64 -2.01
C ALA A 504 -33.67 57.60 -2.15
N PHE A 505 -32.61 57.93 -2.90
CA PHE A 505 -31.44 57.08 -3.07
C PHE A 505 -30.69 56.81 -1.75
N GLU A 506 -30.55 57.83 -0.89
CA GLU A 506 -29.93 57.66 0.44
C GLU A 506 -30.79 56.79 1.37
N ALA A 507 -32.12 56.92 1.33
CA ALA A 507 -33.03 56.06 2.07
C ALA A 507 -32.99 54.58 1.62
N GLU A 508 -32.92 54.32 0.31
CA GLU A 508 -32.75 52.97 -0.22
C GLU A 508 -31.39 52.36 0.15
N ILE A 509 -30.30 53.14 0.12
CA ILE A 509 -28.99 52.67 0.62
C ILE A 509 -29.04 52.36 2.11
N GLN A 510 -29.64 53.22 2.93
CA GLN A 510 -29.79 52.97 4.36
C GLN A 510 -30.62 51.71 4.67
N GLN A 511 -31.63 51.41 3.85
CA GLN A 511 -32.41 50.17 3.97
C GLN A 511 -31.56 48.92 3.63
N ILE A 512 -30.68 49.01 2.62
CA ILE A 512 -29.77 47.91 2.25
C ILE A 512 -28.64 47.76 3.29
N GLU A 513 -28.10 48.86 3.82
CA GLU A 513 -27.15 48.87 4.96
C GLU A 513 -27.74 48.12 6.16
N TYR A 514 -28.95 48.49 6.62
CA TYR A 514 -29.63 47.83 7.75
C TYR A 514 -29.88 46.33 7.52
N GLN A 515 -30.24 45.93 6.30
CA GLN A 515 -30.39 44.51 5.98
C GLN A 515 -29.03 43.78 5.99
N ALA A 516 -27.98 44.40 5.47
CA ALA A 516 -26.63 43.83 5.51
C ALA A 516 -26.07 43.73 6.94
N GLU A 517 -26.33 44.71 7.82
CA GLU A 517 -25.96 44.65 9.24
C GLU A 517 -26.60 43.46 9.97
N SER A 518 -27.80 43.03 9.56
CA SER A 518 -28.45 41.84 10.13
C SER A 518 -27.92 40.50 9.61
N GLU A 519 -27.29 40.47 8.43
CA GLU A 519 -26.82 39.24 7.77
C GLU A 519 -25.31 39.03 7.89
N LEU A 520 -24.49 40.07 7.70
CA LEU A 520 -23.03 39.98 7.71
C LEU A 520 -22.42 39.33 8.99
N PRO A 521 -22.93 39.59 10.22
CA PRO A 521 -22.37 39.03 11.45
C PRO A 521 -22.67 37.55 11.69
N LYS A 522 -23.58 36.95 10.92
CA LYS A 522 -23.91 35.52 11.05
C LYS A 522 -22.71 34.66 10.63
N SER A 523 -22.58 33.47 11.23
CA SER A 523 -21.50 32.53 10.95
C SER A 523 -22.04 31.09 10.81
N PRO A 524 -22.07 30.52 9.59
CA PRO A 524 -21.97 31.21 8.30
C PRO A 524 -23.20 32.12 8.04
N PRO A 525 -23.08 33.18 7.22
CA PRO A 525 -24.20 33.99 6.78
C PRO A 525 -24.88 33.41 5.53
N ASP A 526 -26.12 33.81 5.27
CA ASP A 526 -26.92 33.29 4.15
C ASP A 526 -26.43 33.87 2.80
N ALA A 527 -25.81 33.02 1.98
CA ALA A 527 -25.34 33.36 0.64
C ALA A 527 -26.45 33.84 -0.31
N ALA A 528 -27.68 33.32 -0.17
CA ALA A 528 -28.81 33.74 -0.98
C ALA A 528 -29.35 35.11 -0.55
N ALA A 529 -29.34 35.40 0.76
CA ALA A 529 -29.66 36.73 1.29
C ALA A 529 -28.61 37.77 0.87
N LEU A 530 -27.33 37.52 1.12
CA LEU A 530 -26.23 38.41 0.72
C LEU A 530 -26.21 38.61 -0.81
N GLY A 531 -26.40 37.53 -1.58
CA GLY A 531 -26.47 37.56 -3.05
C GLY A 531 -27.73 38.23 -3.60
N LYS A 532 -28.76 38.48 -2.77
CA LYS A 532 -29.90 39.34 -3.11
C LYS A 532 -29.55 40.82 -2.88
N LEU A 533 -29.01 41.15 -1.71
CA LEU A 533 -28.57 42.51 -1.36
C LEU A 533 -27.53 43.05 -2.36
N GLN A 534 -26.55 42.23 -2.71
CA GLN A 534 -25.49 42.53 -3.67
C GLN A 534 -26.04 42.92 -5.05
N ARG A 535 -27.08 42.23 -5.53
CA ARG A 535 -27.77 42.55 -6.80
C ARG A 535 -28.63 43.81 -6.70
N GLN A 536 -29.39 43.98 -5.61
CA GLN A 536 -30.21 45.19 -5.38
C GLN A 536 -29.33 46.45 -5.34
N LEU A 537 -28.23 46.41 -4.61
CA LEU A 537 -27.28 47.51 -4.48
C LEU A 537 -26.57 47.82 -5.81
N SER A 538 -26.19 46.77 -6.57
CA SER A 538 -25.60 46.94 -7.91
C SER A 538 -26.57 47.61 -8.88
N GLN A 539 -27.86 47.27 -8.83
CA GLN A 539 -28.90 47.89 -9.65
C GLN A 539 -29.14 49.36 -9.28
N LEU A 540 -29.19 49.67 -7.98
CA LEU A 540 -29.36 51.04 -7.45
C LEU A 540 -28.19 51.97 -7.79
N LEU A 541 -26.95 51.44 -7.75
CA LEU A 541 -25.75 52.17 -8.16
C LEU A 541 -25.65 52.36 -9.69
N ALA A 542 -26.28 51.49 -10.49
CA ALA A 542 -26.29 51.58 -11.96
C ALA A 542 -27.41 52.49 -12.51
N SER A 543 -28.55 52.60 -11.84
CA SER A 543 -29.70 53.39 -12.30
C SER A 543 -29.59 54.89 -12.01
N SER A 544 -28.92 55.25 -10.91
CA SER A 544 -28.99 56.60 -10.33
C SER A 544 -27.92 57.55 -10.88
N ASN A 545 -28.06 58.04 -12.11
CA ASN A 545 -27.10 58.99 -12.70
C ASN A 545 -27.02 60.37 -11.98
N GLN A 546 -27.97 60.71 -11.08
CA GLN A 546 -28.06 62.00 -10.38
C GLN A 546 -27.97 61.90 -8.84
N SER A 547 -27.44 60.80 -8.28
CA SER A 547 -27.32 60.58 -6.83
C SER A 547 -26.16 61.31 -6.14
N SER A 548 -26.24 61.46 -4.82
CA SER A 548 -25.24 62.17 -4.01
C SER A 548 -23.86 61.48 -4.00
N PRO A 549 -22.74 62.23 -3.90
CA PRO A 549 -21.41 61.64 -3.84
C PRO A 549 -21.19 60.72 -2.63
N ASP A 550 -21.72 61.08 -1.45
CA ASP A 550 -21.59 60.29 -0.22
C ASP A 550 -22.35 58.96 -0.31
N GLY A 551 -23.63 59.00 -0.71
CA GLY A 551 -24.42 57.78 -0.90
C GLY A 551 -23.77 56.82 -1.90
N ARG A 552 -23.24 57.34 -3.02
CA ARG A 552 -22.48 56.53 -3.99
C ARG A 552 -21.21 55.93 -3.40
N TYR A 553 -20.51 56.64 -2.52
CA TYR A 553 -19.31 56.13 -1.85
C TYR A 553 -19.66 55.02 -0.84
N ARG A 554 -20.65 55.25 0.03
CA ARG A 554 -21.17 54.25 0.97
C ARG A 554 -21.70 53.00 0.27
N GLY A 555 -22.52 53.18 -0.77
CA GLY A 555 -23.03 52.06 -1.57
C GLY A 555 -21.92 51.24 -2.23
N LYS A 556 -20.84 51.87 -2.73
CA LYS A 556 -19.67 51.15 -3.24
C LYS A 556 -18.92 50.38 -2.15
N LEU A 557 -18.70 50.99 -0.99
CA LEU A 557 -18.03 50.35 0.15
C LEU A 557 -18.84 49.16 0.70
N LEU A 558 -20.17 49.28 0.77
CA LEU A 558 -21.05 48.18 1.14
C LEU A 558 -21.05 47.08 0.06
N LEU A 559 -21.07 47.43 -1.22
CA LEU A 559 -20.99 46.46 -2.32
C LEU A 559 -19.67 45.67 -2.28
N GLN A 560 -18.55 46.34 -1.98
CA GLN A 560 -17.26 45.69 -1.74
C GLN A 560 -17.36 44.67 -0.58
N ARG A 561 -17.82 45.08 0.59
CA ARG A 561 -17.99 44.19 1.76
C ARG A 561 -18.92 43.00 1.49
N LEU A 562 -19.99 43.22 0.73
CA LEU A 562 -20.91 42.15 0.32
C LEU A 562 -20.24 41.17 -0.65
N ASN A 563 -19.44 41.65 -1.60
CA ASN A 563 -18.66 40.79 -2.50
C ASN A 563 -17.60 39.98 -1.73
N GLU A 564 -16.81 40.63 -0.86
CA GLU A 564 -15.80 39.98 -0.01
C GLU A 564 -16.42 38.89 0.89
N ARG A 565 -17.57 39.16 1.51
CA ARG A 565 -18.28 38.18 2.34
C ARG A 565 -18.88 37.04 1.51
N LEU A 566 -19.42 37.32 0.32
CA LEU A 566 -19.93 36.29 -0.60
C LEU A 566 -18.82 35.39 -1.13
N GLU A 567 -17.65 35.95 -1.45
CA GLU A 567 -16.48 35.17 -1.84
C GLU A 567 -16.03 34.25 -0.71
N TRP A 568 -15.93 34.77 0.52
CA TRP A 568 -15.61 33.97 1.71
C TRP A 568 -16.61 32.83 1.96
N VAL A 569 -17.92 33.05 1.80
CA VAL A 569 -18.90 31.95 1.87
C VAL A 569 -18.71 30.96 0.73
N GLY A 570 -18.46 31.42 -0.49
CA GLY A 570 -18.14 30.56 -1.64
C GLY A 570 -16.86 29.74 -1.46
N GLN A 571 -15.88 30.24 -0.70
CA GLN A 571 -14.69 29.50 -0.29
C GLN A 571 -15.02 28.45 0.80
N LEU A 572 -15.85 28.79 1.79
CA LEU A 572 -16.34 27.83 2.79
C LEU A 572 -17.17 26.70 2.17
N ASP A 573 -18.08 27.00 1.23
CA ASP A 573 -18.89 25.98 0.56
C ASP A 573 -18.02 25.00 -0.24
N ARG A 574 -16.97 25.50 -0.91
CA ARG A 574 -15.96 24.67 -1.59
C ARG A 574 -15.18 23.80 -0.61
N LEU A 575 -14.74 24.37 0.51
CA LEU A 575 -14.01 23.66 1.57
C LEU A 575 -14.89 22.57 2.21
N ASN A 576 -16.16 22.86 2.50
CA ASN A 576 -17.12 21.90 3.02
C ASN A 576 -17.44 20.79 2.00
N ALA A 577 -17.56 21.14 0.71
CA ALA A 577 -17.71 20.14 -0.36
C ALA A 577 -16.48 19.25 -0.51
N LEU A 578 -15.27 19.78 -0.30
CA LEU A 578 -14.03 18.99 -0.27
C LEU A 578 -13.96 18.08 0.97
N LYS A 579 -14.18 18.61 2.18
CA LYS A 579 -14.23 17.82 3.43
C LYS A 579 -15.28 16.71 3.34
N SER A 580 -16.43 16.97 2.69
CA SER A 580 -17.46 15.98 2.40
C SER A 580 -16.97 14.92 1.40
N GLN A 581 -16.34 15.29 0.28
CA GLN A 581 -15.80 14.33 -0.70
C GLN A 581 -14.72 13.42 -0.10
N LEU A 582 -13.81 13.96 0.71
CA LEU A 582 -12.82 13.19 1.46
C LEU A 582 -13.50 12.19 2.40
N THR A 583 -14.50 12.64 3.16
CA THR A 583 -15.26 11.80 4.09
C THR A 583 -16.01 10.67 3.37
N HIS A 584 -16.60 10.93 2.20
CA HIS A 584 -17.24 9.89 1.36
C HIS A 584 -16.23 8.92 0.69
N ALA A 585 -14.93 9.23 0.73
CA ALA A 585 -13.87 8.38 0.19
C ALA A 585 -13.09 7.60 1.27
N VAL A 586 -13.40 7.82 2.55
CA VAL A 586 -12.87 7.04 3.69
C VAL A 586 -13.09 5.54 3.47
N GLY A 587 -12.08 4.73 3.84
CA GLY A 587 -12.08 3.29 3.59
C GLY A 587 -11.71 2.88 2.16
N ASN A 588 -11.46 3.83 1.24
CA ASN A 588 -11.01 3.54 -0.12
C ASN A 588 -9.83 4.45 -0.52
N ALA A 589 -8.60 3.94 -0.36
CA ALA A 589 -7.36 4.69 -0.58
C ALA A 589 -7.25 5.27 -1.99
N SER A 590 -7.63 4.50 -3.00
CA SER A 590 -7.58 4.94 -4.40
C SER A 590 -8.56 6.09 -4.70
N LYS A 591 -9.77 6.06 -4.12
CA LYS A 591 -10.71 7.20 -4.20
C LYS A 591 -10.21 8.39 -3.38
N TYR A 592 -9.75 8.16 -2.15
CA TYR A 592 -9.33 9.22 -1.22
C TYR A 592 -8.14 10.02 -1.76
N VAL A 593 -7.11 9.33 -2.25
CA VAL A 593 -5.96 9.95 -2.94
C VAL A 593 -6.41 10.66 -4.23
N GLY A 594 -7.36 10.08 -4.97
CA GLY A 594 -7.97 10.74 -6.15
C GLY A 594 -8.70 12.04 -5.83
N VAL A 595 -9.35 12.14 -4.67
CA VAL A 595 -9.95 13.40 -4.17
C VAL A 595 -8.87 14.41 -3.79
N ILE A 596 -7.76 13.98 -3.16
CA ILE A 596 -6.65 14.89 -2.80
C ILE A 596 -5.91 15.43 -4.04
N GLU A 597 -5.52 14.58 -5.00
CA GLU A 597 -4.84 15.06 -6.22
C GLU A 597 -5.76 15.94 -7.08
N LYS A 598 -7.08 15.69 -7.06
CA LYS A 598 -8.05 16.64 -7.62
C LYS A 598 -8.08 17.95 -6.83
N ALA A 599 -8.11 17.91 -5.50
CA ALA A 599 -8.14 19.11 -4.67
C ALA A 599 -6.91 20.01 -4.84
N LYS A 600 -5.73 19.42 -5.02
CA LYS A 600 -4.48 20.09 -5.39
C LYS A 600 -4.58 20.85 -6.72
N THR A 601 -5.45 20.41 -7.63
CA THR A 601 -5.69 21.07 -8.92
C THR A 601 -6.80 22.12 -8.83
N ASP A 602 -7.90 21.81 -8.16
CA ASP A 602 -9.12 22.64 -8.11
C ASP A 602 -9.07 23.75 -7.02
N PHE A 603 -8.18 23.64 -6.02
CA PHE A 603 -8.18 24.47 -4.81
C PHE A 603 -6.78 24.97 -4.36
N THR A 604 -5.89 25.33 -5.30
CA THR A 604 -4.50 25.78 -5.02
C THR A 604 -4.36 26.84 -3.93
N GLU A 605 -5.33 27.75 -3.82
CA GLU A 605 -5.31 28.86 -2.86
C GLU A 605 -5.78 28.49 -1.45
N ILE A 606 -6.43 27.32 -1.27
CA ILE A 606 -6.98 26.92 0.03
C ILE A 606 -5.87 26.24 0.87
N PRO A 607 -5.56 26.70 2.10
CA PRO A 607 -4.51 26.10 2.94
C PRO A 607 -4.66 24.59 3.13
N LEU A 608 -5.90 24.12 3.33
CA LEU A 608 -6.24 22.70 3.42
C LEU A 608 -5.68 21.87 2.25
N ALA A 609 -5.71 22.37 1.01
CA ALA A 609 -5.18 21.62 -0.13
C ALA A 609 -3.65 21.43 -0.06
N LYS A 610 -2.93 22.41 0.51
CA LYS A 610 -1.48 22.35 0.72
C LYS A 610 -1.11 21.37 1.84
N ASP A 611 -1.90 21.32 2.91
CA ASP A 611 -1.70 20.33 3.98
C ASP A 611 -2.04 18.90 3.52
N LEU A 612 -3.15 18.72 2.80
CA LEU A 612 -3.51 17.43 2.18
C LEU A 612 -2.43 16.93 1.21
N GLN A 613 -1.71 17.83 0.51
CA GLN A 613 -0.62 17.43 -0.38
C GLN A 613 0.58 16.82 0.38
N LYS A 614 0.89 17.26 1.61
CA LYS A 614 2.02 16.71 2.40
C LYS A 614 1.88 15.20 2.60
N VAL A 615 0.66 14.75 2.86
CA VAL A 615 0.35 13.36 3.20
C VAL A 615 0.17 12.45 1.98
N THR A 616 0.10 12.94 0.74
CA THR A 616 -0.06 12.04 -0.43
C THR A 616 1.14 11.12 -0.67
N THR A 617 2.31 11.47 -0.14
CA THR A 617 3.50 10.62 -0.09
C THR A 617 3.25 9.27 0.62
N GLU A 618 2.30 9.23 1.56
CA GLU A 618 1.91 8.02 2.32
C GLU A 618 0.87 7.15 1.60
N ALA A 619 0.42 7.53 0.40
CA ALA A 619 -0.63 6.82 -0.34
C ALA A 619 -0.36 5.32 -0.56
N THR A 620 0.91 4.90 -0.61
CA THR A 620 1.31 3.48 -0.67
C THR A 620 1.02 2.74 0.64
N LEU A 621 1.25 3.38 1.79
CA LEU A 621 0.93 2.84 3.11
C LEU A 621 -0.59 2.63 3.24
N TRP A 622 -1.39 3.59 2.79
CA TRP A 622 -2.85 3.53 2.89
C TRP A 622 -3.46 2.47 1.97
N ARG A 623 -2.94 2.33 0.74
CA ARG A 623 -3.34 1.27 -0.20
C ARG A 623 -2.99 -0.11 0.37
N GLY A 624 -1.78 -0.30 0.89
CA GLY A 624 -1.39 -1.55 1.54
C GLY A 624 -2.21 -1.88 2.78
N MET A 625 -2.51 -0.89 3.62
CA MET A 625 -3.43 -1.05 4.75
C MET A 625 -4.84 -1.45 4.29
N GLN A 626 -5.38 -0.85 3.22
CA GLN A 626 -6.68 -1.24 2.66
C GLN A 626 -6.63 -2.65 2.05
N ALA A 627 -5.54 -3.02 1.37
CA ALA A 627 -5.38 -4.34 0.77
C ALA A 627 -5.32 -5.44 1.86
N TRP A 628 -4.52 -5.24 2.91
CA TRP A 628 -4.52 -6.09 4.10
C TRP A 628 -5.88 -6.10 4.80
N GLN A 629 -6.53 -4.94 5.02
CA GLN A 629 -7.87 -4.89 5.61
C GLN A 629 -8.89 -5.65 4.73
N THR A 630 -8.73 -5.67 3.41
CA THR A 630 -9.61 -6.41 2.50
C THR A 630 -9.38 -7.92 2.62
N TRP A 631 -8.12 -8.36 2.68
CA TRP A 631 -7.76 -9.76 2.90
C TRP A 631 -8.22 -10.25 4.27
N PHE A 632 -7.93 -9.54 5.36
CA PHE A 632 -8.35 -9.92 6.73
C PHE A 632 -9.87 -9.89 6.96
N ASN A 633 -10.66 -9.24 6.10
CA ASN A 633 -12.13 -9.27 6.12
C ASN A 633 -12.72 -10.22 5.07
N SER A 634 -11.95 -11.16 4.49
CA SER A 634 -12.49 -12.24 3.68
C SER A 634 -13.33 -13.18 4.56
N PRO A 635 -14.58 -13.53 4.19
CA PRO A 635 -15.47 -14.33 5.05
C PRO A 635 -14.91 -15.73 5.40
N GLU A 636 -13.98 -16.25 4.60
CA GLU A 636 -13.24 -17.49 4.86
C GLU A 636 -12.36 -17.40 6.12
N LEU A 637 -11.90 -16.20 6.49
CA LEU A 637 -11.11 -15.96 7.71
C LEU A 637 -11.98 -15.74 8.96
N ASP A 638 -13.29 -15.46 8.83
CA ASP A 638 -14.19 -15.35 10.00
C ASP A 638 -14.44 -16.71 10.67
N GLN A 639 -14.19 -17.83 9.97
CA GLN A 639 -14.45 -19.19 10.45
C GLN A 639 -13.30 -20.16 10.13
N LEU A 640 -12.08 -19.83 10.58
CA LEU A 640 -10.85 -20.61 10.37
C LEU A 640 -10.99 -22.12 10.63
N SER A 641 -11.77 -22.53 11.64
CA SER A 641 -12.00 -23.97 11.93
C SER A 641 -12.76 -24.70 10.80
N THR A 642 -13.58 -23.99 10.02
CA THR A 642 -14.35 -24.54 8.90
C THR A 642 -13.62 -24.49 7.55
N LEU A 643 -12.46 -23.83 7.50
CA LEU A 643 -11.71 -23.55 6.28
C LEU A 643 -11.26 -24.84 5.56
N ARG A 644 -11.46 -24.89 4.24
CA ARG A 644 -11.04 -26.01 3.38
C ARG A 644 -9.68 -25.79 2.72
N GLN A 645 -9.09 -26.89 2.27
CA GLN A 645 -7.79 -26.94 1.58
C GLN A 645 -7.66 -25.91 0.43
N ALA A 646 -8.63 -25.83 -0.48
CA ALA A 646 -8.56 -24.94 -1.65
C ALA A 646 -8.79 -23.46 -1.29
N GLU A 647 -9.61 -23.20 -0.27
CA GLU A 647 -9.85 -21.86 0.29
C GLU A 647 -8.57 -21.36 0.98
N ALA A 648 -7.96 -22.20 1.83
CA ALA A 648 -6.67 -21.94 2.48
C ALA A 648 -5.53 -21.70 1.48
N ALA A 649 -5.41 -22.53 0.43
CA ALA A 649 -4.41 -22.34 -0.62
C ALA A 649 -4.58 -21.00 -1.37
N THR A 650 -5.83 -20.58 -1.59
CA THR A 650 -6.16 -19.28 -2.21
C THR A 650 -5.79 -18.11 -1.30
N LEU A 651 -6.16 -18.18 -0.01
CA LEU A 651 -5.80 -17.17 1.00
C LEU A 651 -4.29 -17.07 1.19
N LEU A 652 -3.58 -18.20 1.23
CA LEU A 652 -2.13 -18.30 1.35
C LEU A 652 -1.42 -17.65 0.14
N ALA A 653 -1.90 -17.88 -1.08
CA ALA A 653 -1.35 -17.26 -2.28
C ALA A 653 -1.54 -15.73 -2.27
N GLN A 654 -2.75 -15.26 -1.96
CA GLN A 654 -3.06 -13.82 -1.85
C GLN A 654 -2.25 -13.15 -0.74
N GLY A 655 -2.18 -13.76 0.44
CA GLY A 655 -1.43 -13.25 1.59
C GLY A 655 0.07 -13.18 1.33
N ASN A 656 0.65 -14.17 0.62
CA ASN A 656 2.04 -14.12 0.20
C ASN A 656 2.31 -13.04 -0.86
N GLN A 657 1.36 -12.76 -1.77
CA GLN A 657 1.47 -11.60 -2.67
C GLN A 657 1.47 -10.28 -1.89
N LEU A 658 0.55 -10.10 -0.94
CA LEU A 658 0.53 -8.92 -0.06
C LEU A 658 1.77 -8.83 0.85
N LEU A 659 2.35 -9.96 1.23
CA LEU A 659 3.62 -10.02 1.98
C LEU A 659 4.82 -9.58 1.11
N ALA A 660 4.80 -9.84 -0.20
CA ALA A 660 5.82 -9.37 -1.13
C ALA A 660 5.68 -7.87 -1.43
N GLU A 661 4.46 -7.38 -1.65
CA GLU A 661 4.18 -5.98 -2.02
C GLU A 661 4.19 -5.02 -0.80
N TYR A 662 3.68 -5.48 0.34
CA TYR A 662 3.43 -4.68 1.55
C TYR A 662 4.03 -5.27 2.84
N GLY A 663 5.05 -6.14 2.73
CA GLY A 663 5.65 -6.88 3.86
C GLY A 663 6.32 -6.05 4.96
N LYS A 664 6.43 -4.73 4.75
CA LYS A 664 6.95 -3.70 5.66
C LYS A 664 5.86 -2.98 6.49
N LEU A 665 4.57 -3.28 6.25
CA LEU A 665 3.46 -2.71 7.03
C LEU A 665 3.12 -3.58 8.25
N PRO A 666 2.56 -3.01 9.35
CA PRO A 666 2.23 -3.78 10.55
C PRO A 666 1.35 -5.03 10.35
N PRO A 667 0.33 -5.04 9.46
CA PRO A 667 -0.46 -6.24 9.20
C PRO A 667 0.35 -7.43 8.66
N ALA A 668 1.53 -7.20 8.07
CA ALA A 668 2.39 -8.30 7.61
C ALA A 668 2.97 -9.13 8.78
N ALA A 669 3.12 -8.55 9.99
CA ALA A 669 3.46 -9.33 11.18
C ALA A 669 2.28 -10.21 11.61
N THR A 670 1.07 -9.67 11.56
CA THR A 670 -0.19 -10.37 11.83
C THR A 670 -0.46 -11.52 10.83
N TYR A 671 -0.13 -11.31 9.55
CA TYR A 671 -0.21 -12.35 8.53
C TYR A 671 0.74 -13.51 8.84
N ARG A 672 1.99 -13.23 9.22
CA ARG A 672 3.00 -14.27 9.56
C ARG A 672 2.59 -15.16 10.75
N SER A 673 1.65 -14.74 11.61
CA SER A 673 1.05 -15.61 12.64
C SER A 673 -0.09 -16.51 12.14
N VAL A 674 -0.78 -16.13 11.06
CA VAL A 674 -1.87 -16.92 10.45
C VAL A 674 -1.34 -17.82 9.32
N GLN A 675 -0.25 -17.42 8.67
CA GLN A 675 0.39 -18.13 7.57
C GLN A 675 0.63 -19.63 7.85
N PRO A 676 1.20 -20.06 9.00
CA PRO A 676 1.41 -21.50 9.26
C PRO A 676 0.11 -22.30 9.31
N PHE A 677 -0.98 -21.72 9.84
CA PHE A 677 -2.29 -22.38 9.83
C PHE A 677 -2.77 -22.63 8.38
N LEU A 678 -2.68 -21.63 7.52
CA LEU A 678 -3.05 -21.75 6.11
C LEU A 678 -2.16 -22.74 5.35
N GLU A 679 -0.86 -22.78 5.66
CA GLU A 679 0.10 -23.74 5.09
C GLU A 679 -0.31 -25.18 5.41
N HIS A 680 -0.58 -25.52 6.67
CA HIS A 680 -1.01 -26.88 7.06
C HIS A 680 -2.38 -27.25 6.47
N VAL A 681 -3.36 -26.35 6.45
CA VAL A 681 -4.68 -26.63 5.83
C VAL A 681 -4.54 -26.85 4.31
N SER A 682 -3.65 -26.11 3.64
CA SER A 682 -3.37 -26.27 2.21
C SER A 682 -2.62 -27.56 1.87
N ALA A 683 -1.76 -28.05 2.79
CA ALA A 683 -0.89 -29.22 2.64
C ALA A 683 -1.59 -30.57 2.82
N ARG A 684 -2.93 -30.61 2.89
CA ARG A 684 -3.74 -31.85 2.89
C ARG A 684 -3.67 -32.61 1.56
N VAL A 685 -3.18 -31.97 0.50
CA VAL A 685 -2.76 -32.61 -0.76
C VAL A 685 -1.26 -32.44 -0.97
N ASP A 686 -0.65 -33.40 -1.68
CA ASP A 686 0.75 -33.33 -2.09
C ASP A 686 0.95 -32.42 -3.33
N PHE A 687 2.19 -32.36 -3.83
CA PHE A 687 2.56 -31.55 -4.99
C PHE A 687 1.91 -32.01 -6.31
N ASP A 688 1.60 -33.29 -6.43
CA ASP A 688 0.94 -33.89 -7.60
C ASP A 688 -0.60 -33.82 -7.50
N GLY A 689 -1.12 -33.39 -6.34
CA GLY A 689 -2.55 -33.18 -6.06
C GLY A 689 -3.25 -34.36 -5.36
N ASN A 690 -2.52 -35.41 -4.97
CA ASN A 690 -3.08 -36.55 -4.26
C ASN A 690 -3.32 -36.19 -2.78
N ALA A 691 -4.39 -36.69 -2.15
CA ALA A 691 -4.62 -36.42 -0.74
C ALA A 691 -3.61 -37.18 0.15
N VAL A 692 -2.98 -36.50 1.10
CA VAL A 692 -2.01 -37.12 2.06
C VAL A 692 -2.67 -38.25 2.87
N LEU A 693 -3.99 -38.18 3.03
CA LEU A 693 -4.84 -39.22 3.61
C LEU A 693 -4.79 -40.58 2.86
N GLU A 694 -4.53 -40.58 1.55
CA GLU A 694 -4.42 -41.81 0.75
C GLU A 694 -3.18 -42.63 1.10
N GLU A 695 -2.06 -41.98 1.48
CA GLU A 695 -0.88 -42.71 1.97
C GLU A 695 -1.19 -43.41 3.31
N LEU A 696 -1.83 -42.71 4.25
CA LEU A 696 -2.19 -43.27 5.56
C LEU A 696 -3.23 -44.39 5.44
N THR A 697 -4.31 -44.17 4.69
CA THR A 697 -5.37 -45.19 4.51
C THR A 697 -4.85 -46.37 3.69
N GLY A 698 -4.03 -46.13 2.66
CA GLY A 698 -3.31 -47.15 1.90
C GLY A 698 -2.26 -47.91 2.72
N HIS A 699 -1.68 -47.31 3.77
CA HIS A 699 -0.85 -48.00 4.75
C HIS A 699 -1.69 -48.90 5.67
N LEU A 700 -2.77 -48.38 6.25
CA LEU A 700 -3.67 -49.12 7.16
C LEU A 700 -4.39 -50.29 6.46
N ALA A 701 -4.64 -50.18 5.15
CA ALA A 701 -5.26 -51.23 4.35
C ALA A 701 -4.32 -52.38 3.93
N ARG A 702 -3.01 -52.35 4.27
CA ARG A 702 -2.07 -53.42 3.89
C ARG A 702 -2.39 -54.73 4.61
N PRO A 703 -2.23 -55.92 3.97
CA PRO A 703 -2.62 -57.20 4.57
C PRO A 703 -2.01 -57.49 5.95
N LEU A 704 -0.73 -57.14 6.18
CA LEU A 704 -0.08 -57.31 7.50
C LEU A 704 -0.66 -56.42 8.62
N GLN A 705 -1.40 -55.36 8.26
CA GLN A 705 -2.08 -54.48 9.20
C GLN A 705 -3.55 -54.88 9.42
N LYS A 706 -4.20 -55.55 8.46
CA LYS A 706 -5.67 -55.76 8.41
C LYS A 706 -6.10 -57.24 8.49
N ASP A 707 -5.34 -58.15 7.92
CA ASP A 707 -5.77 -59.52 7.59
C ASP A 707 -4.95 -60.59 8.32
N LEU A 708 -4.53 -60.29 9.55
CA LEU A 708 -3.85 -61.24 10.44
C LEU A 708 -4.73 -61.69 11.61
N TYR A 709 -4.42 -62.89 12.08
CA TYR A 709 -4.88 -63.50 13.33
C TYR A 709 -3.71 -63.53 14.32
N ALA A 710 -4.00 -63.68 15.62
CA ALA A 710 -2.96 -63.76 16.64
C ALA A 710 -3.30 -64.80 17.72
N VAL A 711 -2.26 -65.50 18.18
CA VAL A 711 -2.26 -66.31 19.40
C VAL A 711 -1.22 -65.74 20.35
N HIS A 712 -1.60 -65.43 21.58
CA HIS A 712 -0.70 -64.96 22.64
C HIS A 712 -0.57 -66.00 23.74
N THR A 713 0.60 -66.10 24.37
CA THR A 713 0.86 -67.05 25.47
C THR A 713 0.93 -66.36 26.84
N LYS A 714 1.06 -67.15 27.91
CA LYS A 714 1.32 -66.69 29.28
C LYS A 714 2.74 -66.17 29.49
N SER A 715 3.70 -66.65 28.72
CA SER A 715 5.09 -66.16 28.69
C SER A 715 5.23 -64.82 27.95
N GLY A 716 4.22 -64.43 27.18
CA GLY A 716 4.15 -63.14 26.48
C GLY A 716 4.48 -63.20 25.00
N GLU A 717 4.81 -64.37 24.45
CA GLU A 717 5.01 -64.55 23.02
C GLU A 717 3.74 -64.17 22.24
N ARG A 718 3.94 -63.63 21.02
CA ARG A 718 2.88 -63.36 20.06
C ARG A 718 3.15 -64.08 18.75
N TYR A 719 2.26 -64.99 18.38
CA TYR A 719 2.29 -65.76 17.14
C TYR A 719 1.23 -65.18 16.20
N TYR A 720 1.65 -64.58 15.09
CA TYR A 720 0.74 -64.03 14.07
C TYR A 720 0.43 -65.07 13.00
N LEU A 721 -0.80 -65.12 12.48
CA LEU A 721 -1.21 -66.13 11.49
C LEU A 721 -1.97 -65.47 10.34
N THR A 722 -1.84 -66.02 9.14
CA THR A 722 -2.60 -65.62 7.93
C THR A 722 -3.95 -66.32 7.80
N LYS A 723 -4.31 -67.19 8.75
CA LYS A 723 -5.54 -68.02 8.75
C LYS A 723 -6.21 -67.98 10.12
N PRO A 724 -7.56 -68.10 10.20
CA PRO A 724 -8.27 -68.17 11.48
C PRO A 724 -7.81 -69.35 12.33
N PHE A 725 -7.66 -69.12 13.64
CA PHE A 725 -7.32 -70.16 14.61
C PHE A 725 -8.39 -70.24 15.71
N ALA A 726 -8.84 -71.45 16.03
CA ALA A 726 -9.93 -71.69 16.98
C ALA A 726 -9.59 -72.82 17.97
N LEU A 727 -9.82 -72.55 19.26
CA LEU A 727 -9.61 -73.51 20.33
C LEU A 727 -10.82 -74.46 20.45
N THR A 728 -10.65 -75.71 20.02
CA THR A 728 -11.65 -76.76 20.23
C THR A 728 -11.73 -77.16 21.71
N GLN A 729 -12.76 -77.92 22.11
CA GLN A 729 -12.88 -78.34 23.52
C GLN A 729 -11.98 -79.54 23.89
N SER A 730 -11.73 -80.45 22.94
CA SER A 730 -11.15 -81.78 23.17
C SER A 730 -9.62 -81.89 23.17
N SER A 731 -8.88 -80.92 22.61
CA SER A 731 -7.41 -81.02 22.50
C SER A 731 -6.68 -80.35 23.67
N THR A 732 -5.63 -80.98 24.16
CA THR A 732 -4.73 -80.44 25.21
C THR A 732 -3.56 -79.62 24.62
N SER A 733 -3.16 -79.89 23.39
CA SER A 733 -2.17 -79.12 22.63
C SER A 733 -2.65 -78.85 21.21
N TYR A 734 -2.22 -77.71 20.66
CA TYR A 734 -2.64 -77.18 19.37
C TYR A 734 -1.41 -76.86 18.52
N PRO A 735 -1.34 -77.36 17.27
CA PRO A 735 -0.41 -76.84 16.30
C PRO A 735 -0.82 -75.42 15.89
N VAL A 736 0.12 -74.48 15.99
CA VAL A 736 -0.02 -73.09 15.57
C VAL A 736 0.99 -72.85 14.44
N GLU A 737 0.46 -72.55 13.26
CA GLU A 737 1.22 -72.18 12.07
C GLU A 737 1.26 -70.65 11.97
N TYR A 738 2.43 -70.07 12.21
CA TYR A 738 2.63 -68.63 12.40
C TYR A 738 3.62 -68.03 11.41
N LEU A 739 3.36 -66.77 11.07
CA LEU A 739 4.17 -65.91 10.21
C LEU A 739 5.52 -65.62 10.88
N ALA A 740 6.59 -66.07 10.25
CA ALA A 740 7.96 -65.97 10.73
C ALA A 740 8.72 -64.76 10.14
N ASN A 741 8.24 -64.15 9.06
CA ASN A 741 8.75 -62.90 8.50
C ASN A 741 7.71 -62.22 7.59
N PHE A 742 8.00 -61.02 7.09
CA PHE A 742 7.09 -60.26 6.23
C PHE A 742 6.88 -60.81 4.80
N ARG A 743 7.59 -61.88 4.41
CA ARG A 743 7.48 -62.51 3.07
C ARG A 743 6.30 -63.47 2.98
N GLY A 744 5.77 -63.87 4.13
CA GLY A 744 4.72 -64.88 4.25
C GLY A 744 5.18 -66.17 4.92
N ASP A 745 6.48 -66.37 5.15
CA ASP A 745 7.04 -67.64 5.63
C ASP A 745 6.37 -68.14 6.91
N VAL A 746 6.04 -69.43 6.96
CA VAL A 746 5.33 -70.03 8.09
C VAL A 746 6.25 -70.98 8.86
N LYS A 747 6.30 -70.79 10.18
CA LYS A 747 6.85 -71.74 11.15
C LYS A 747 5.70 -72.40 11.91
N ARG A 748 5.95 -73.58 12.48
CA ARG A 748 4.96 -74.33 13.28
C ARG A 748 5.47 -74.57 14.69
N VAL A 749 4.62 -74.29 15.68
CA VAL A 749 4.84 -74.58 17.10
C VAL A 749 3.66 -75.40 17.63
N ASN A 750 3.84 -76.16 18.71
CA ASN A 750 2.74 -76.81 19.42
C ASN A 750 2.60 -76.15 20.81
N LEU A 751 1.50 -75.44 21.04
CA LEU A 751 1.22 -74.78 22.33
C LEU A 751 0.21 -75.62 23.14
N LYS A 752 0.26 -75.58 24.47
CA LYS A 752 -0.78 -76.19 25.32
C LYS A 752 -1.98 -75.27 25.50
N LYS A 753 -3.15 -75.85 25.75
CA LYS A 753 -4.40 -75.11 25.96
C LYS A 753 -4.31 -74.08 27.10
N ASP A 754 -3.61 -74.45 28.16
CA ASP A 754 -3.40 -73.64 29.36
C ASP A 754 -2.27 -72.62 29.23
N GLU A 755 -1.45 -72.68 28.17
CA GLU A 755 -0.41 -71.69 27.87
C GLU A 755 -0.97 -70.49 27.10
N ILE A 756 -2.08 -70.65 26.38
CA ILE A 756 -2.69 -69.63 25.53
C ILE A 756 -3.54 -68.65 26.35
N THR A 757 -3.30 -67.34 26.18
CA THR A 757 -4.04 -66.23 26.81
C THR A 757 -4.96 -65.50 25.85
N TYR A 758 -4.69 -65.57 24.55
CA TYR A 758 -5.53 -64.99 23.49
C TYR A 758 -5.44 -65.85 22.22
N ALA A 759 -6.56 -65.97 21.51
CA ALA A 759 -6.67 -66.60 20.20
C ALA A 759 -7.82 -65.92 19.45
N GLY A 760 -7.53 -65.27 18.32
CA GLY A 760 -8.53 -64.49 17.58
C GLY A 760 -7.93 -63.74 16.38
N ARG A 761 -8.65 -62.74 15.86
CA ARG A 761 -8.08 -61.77 14.91
C ARG A 761 -6.95 -61.00 15.60
N ALA A 762 -5.92 -60.55 14.89
CA ALA A 762 -4.84 -59.83 15.54
C ALA A 762 -5.38 -58.48 16.08
N PRO A 763 -5.14 -58.11 17.36
CA PRO A 763 -5.73 -56.90 17.94
C PRO A 763 -5.34 -55.59 17.24
N HIS A 764 -4.19 -55.56 16.54
CA HIS A 764 -3.83 -54.42 15.70
C HIS A 764 -4.68 -54.33 14.42
N CYS A 765 -5.21 -55.44 13.90
CA CYS A 765 -6.13 -55.45 12.77
C CYS A 765 -7.52 -54.91 13.12
N GLU A 766 -7.99 -55.17 14.35
CA GLU A 766 -9.22 -54.56 14.86
C GLU A 766 -9.07 -53.04 14.99
N LEU A 767 -7.92 -52.56 15.47
CA LEU A 767 -7.59 -51.13 15.52
C LEU A 767 -7.42 -50.53 14.10
N ALA A 768 -6.73 -51.21 13.18
CA ALA A 768 -6.54 -50.73 11.81
C ALA A 768 -7.87 -50.53 11.07
N ASP A 769 -8.82 -51.45 11.22
CA ASP A 769 -10.19 -51.28 10.69
C ASP A 769 -10.94 -50.11 11.33
N GLN A 770 -10.80 -49.92 12.65
CA GLN A 770 -11.45 -48.81 13.35
C GLN A 770 -10.90 -47.45 12.89
N LEU A 771 -9.58 -47.33 12.75
CA LEU A 771 -8.91 -46.14 12.22
C LEU A 771 -9.28 -45.89 10.75
N LEU A 772 -9.21 -46.92 9.90
CA LEU A 772 -9.57 -46.82 8.48
C LEU A 772 -11.04 -46.36 8.32
N ASN A 773 -11.95 -46.94 9.09
CA ASN A 773 -13.37 -46.55 9.09
C ASN A 773 -13.58 -45.11 9.57
N ALA A 774 -12.87 -44.66 10.62
CA ALA A 774 -12.95 -43.27 11.08
C ALA A 774 -12.45 -42.28 10.02
N LEU A 775 -11.35 -42.62 9.32
CA LEU A 775 -10.74 -41.79 8.28
C LEU A 775 -11.52 -41.81 6.95
N GLN A 776 -12.31 -42.85 6.66
CA GLN A 776 -13.07 -42.98 5.40
C GLN A 776 -14.56 -42.61 5.50
N THR A 777 -15.14 -42.51 6.70
CA THR A 777 -16.59 -42.22 6.88
C THR A 777 -16.90 -40.82 7.42
N GLN A 778 -15.88 -40.06 7.82
CA GLN A 778 -16.03 -38.67 8.24
C GLN A 778 -15.72 -37.73 7.06
N ASP A 779 -16.40 -36.59 6.99
CA ASP A 779 -15.91 -35.45 6.23
C ASP A 779 -14.63 -34.94 6.90
N LEU A 780 -13.58 -34.71 6.11
CA LEU A 780 -12.27 -34.24 6.53
C LEU A 780 -11.86 -32.97 5.76
N SER A 781 -12.81 -32.31 5.10
CA SER A 781 -12.56 -31.10 4.33
C SER A 781 -12.21 -29.90 5.21
N THR A 782 -12.77 -29.82 6.43
CA THR A 782 -12.58 -28.72 7.39
C THR A 782 -11.51 -29.02 8.45
N ASP A 783 -10.87 -28.00 9.03
CA ASP A 783 -9.87 -28.18 10.09
C ASP A 783 -10.46 -28.70 11.41
N GLU A 784 -11.67 -28.29 11.78
CA GLU A 784 -12.36 -28.78 12.97
C GLU A 784 -12.58 -30.30 12.91
N GLN A 785 -13.09 -30.80 11.77
CA GLN A 785 -13.31 -32.21 11.57
C GLN A 785 -11.98 -32.98 11.45
N TRP A 786 -11.01 -32.45 10.72
CA TRP A 786 -9.66 -33.01 10.61
C TRP A 786 -9.02 -33.19 11.99
N GLY A 787 -8.95 -32.10 12.76
CA GLY A 787 -8.44 -32.11 14.13
C GLY A 787 -9.19 -33.10 15.02
N ARG A 788 -10.53 -33.10 15.00
CA ARG A 788 -11.34 -34.02 15.82
C ARG A 788 -11.09 -35.49 15.48
N VAL A 789 -10.98 -35.84 14.20
CA VAL A 789 -10.80 -37.24 13.77
C VAL A 789 -9.37 -37.72 14.00
N PHE A 790 -8.36 -36.87 13.77
CA PHE A 790 -6.97 -37.21 14.09
C PHE A 790 -6.72 -37.27 15.60
N ASP A 791 -7.27 -36.36 16.40
CA ASP A 791 -7.21 -36.45 17.87
C ASP A 791 -7.87 -37.73 18.39
N ALA A 792 -9.11 -38.03 17.96
CA ALA A 792 -9.80 -39.26 18.35
C ALA A 792 -9.00 -40.52 17.96
N SER A 793 -8.41 -40.53 16.76
CA SER A 793 -7.56 -41.62 16.27
C SER A 793 -6.29 -41.78 17.11
N LEU A 794 -5.59 -40.69 17.42
CA LEU A 794 -4.37 -40.70 18.23
C LEU A 794 -4.68 -41.09 19.68
N GLN A 795 -5.76 -40.59 20.27
CA GLN A 795 -6.25 -41.01 21.58
C GLN A 795 -6.62 -42.50 21.60
N GLN A 796 -7.26 -43.03 20.55
CA GLN A 796 -7.58 -44.46 20.44
C GLN A 796 -6.31 -45.33 20.38
N ILE A 797 -5.26 -44.89 19.66
CA ILE A 797 -3.95 -45.56 19.65
C ILE A 797 -3.24 -45.44 21.02
N LEU A 798 -3.34 -44.27 21.68
CA LEU A 798 -2.75 -44.04 23.01
C LEU A 798 -3.51 -44.77 24.14
N GLN A 799 -4.80 -45.05 23.99
CA GLN A 799 -5.63 -45.77 24.97
C GLN A 799 -5.80 -47.26 24.63
N ALA A 800 -5.18 -47.74 23.55
CA ALA A 800 -5.20 -49.13 23.14
C ALA A 800 -4.66 -50.09 24.22
N ASN A 801 -5.34 -51.22 24.38
CA ASN A 801 -5.01 -52.23 25.39
C ASN A 801 -3.71 -53.01 25.07
N ASP A 802 -3.11 -53.63 26.09
CA ASP A 802 -1.82 -54.34 26.01
C ASP A 802 -1.80 -55.60 25.13
N LYS A 803 -2.96 -56.01 24.58
CA LYS A 803 -3.01 -57.07 23.57
C LYS A 803 -2.50 -56.59 22.21
N ILE A 804 -2.58 -55.29 21.91
CA ILE A 804 -1.95 -54.72 20.71
C ILE A 804 -0.42 -54.76 20.89
N ASP A 805 0.31 -55.02 19.79
CA ASP A 805 1.77 -54.99 19.86
C ASP A 805 2.28 -53.56 20.04
N PRO A 806 3.13 -53.27 21.04
CA PRO A 806 3.76 -51.96 21.20
C PRO A 806 4.45 -51.46 19.93
N ILE A 807 5.05 -52.35 19.12
CA ILE A 807 5.71 -51.96 17.86
C ILE A 807 4.66 -51.42 16.87
N LYS A 808 3.54 -52.13 16.70
CA LYS A 808 2.40 -51.69 15.86
C LYS A 808 1.71 -50.44 16.39
N ARG A 809 1.61 -50.29 17.71
CA ARG A 809 1.04 -49.11 18.35
C ARG A 809 1.89 -47.85 18.10
N VAL A 810 3.23 -47.98 18.04
CA VAL A 810 4.12 -46.87 17.62
C VAL A 810 4.03 -46.62 16.12
N GLU A 811 4.05 -47.66 15.28
CA GLU A 811 3.92 -47.53 13.82
C GLU A 811 2.64 -46.79 13.43
N PHE A 812 1.50 -47.19 14.00
CA PHE A 812 0.22 -46.50 13.78
C PHE A 812 0.23 -45.08 14.35
N PHE A 813 0.76 -44.87 15.57
CA PHE A 813 0.83 -43.51 16.13
C PHE A 813 1.63 -42.57 15.22
N LEU A 814 2.84 -42.95 14.81
CA LEU A 814 3.72 -42.08 14.01
C LEU A 814 3.13 -41.79 12.63
N ASN A 815 2.51 -42.78 11.97
CA ASN A 815 1.90 -42.58 10.65
C ASN A 815 0.62 -41.74 10.74
N THR A 816 -0.25 -41.99 11.73
CA THR A 816 -1.45 -41.17 11.98
C THR A 816 -1.08 -39.75 12.41
N TYR A 817 -0.08 -39.57 13.29
CA TYR A 817 0.39 -38.26 13.74
C TYR A 817 0.96 -37.45 12.59
N ARG A 818 1.87 -38.01 11.79
CA ARG A 818 2.48 -37.30 10.66
C ARG A 818 1.43 -36.80 9.68
N CYS A 819 0.49 -37.66 9.27
CA CYS A 819 -0.63 -37.25 8.42
C CYS A 819 -1.46 -36.13 9.09
N GLY A 820 -1.88 -36.32 10.34
CA GLY A 820 -2.72 -35.36 11.07
C GLY A 820 -2.06 -33.99 11.26
N ALA A 821 -0.78 -33.99 11.62
CA ALA A 821 0.05 -32.80 11.80
C ALA A 821 0.28 -32.05 10.48
N THR A 822 0.61 -32.75 9.38
CA THR A 822 0.75 -32.13 8.04
C THR A 822 -0.51 -31.35 7.66
N GLY A 823 -1.70 -31.91 7.95
CA GLY A 823 -2.96 -31.25 7.65
C GLY A 823 -3.50 -30.28 8.72
N SER A 824 -2.89 -30.17 9.90
CA SER A 824 -3.32 -29.24 10.95
C SER A 824 -2.23 -28.98 12.01
N ILE A 825 -1.81 -27.72 12.12
CA ILE A 825 -0.86 -27.22 13.15
C ILE A 825 -1.35 -27.45 14.59
N VAL A 826 -2.68 -27.53 14.79
CA VAL A 826 -3.28 -27.85 16.09
C VAL A 826 -2.89 -29.26 16.55
N ILE A 827 -2.85 -30.22 15.64
CA ILE A 827 -2.43 -31.61 15.92
C ILE A 827 -0.92 -31.70 16.12
N GLU A 828 -0.13 -30.96 15.34
CA GLU A 828 1.32 -30.88 15.54
C GLU A 828 1.67 -30.38 16.94
N GLU A 829 1.17 -29.21 17.34
CA GLU A 829 1.46 -28.64 18.67
C GLU A 829 0.91 -29.49 19.83
N ALA A 830 -0.26 -30.12 19.66
CA ALA A 830 -0.86 -30.94 20.71
C ALA A 830 -0.05 -32.22 21.01
N TYR A 831 0.54 -32.83 19.98
CA TYR A 831 1.18 -34.15 20.07
C TYR A 831 2.71 -34.15 19.88
N ALA A 832 3.35 -33.00 19.63
CA ALA A 832 4.81 -32.87 19.53
C ALA A 832 5.58 -33.47 20.73
N ALA A 833 5.00 -33.43 21.94
CA ALA A 833 5.59 -34.03 23.14
C ALA A 833 5.53 -35.58 23.16
N HIS A 834 4.60 -36.19 22.42
CA HIS A 834 4.53 -37.64 22.20
C HIS A 834 5.47 -38.03 21.07
N ASP A 835 5.41 -37.35 19.92
CA ASP A 835 6.27 -37.62 18.76
C ASP A 835 7.76 -37.57 19.13
N LYS A 836 8.19 -36.52 19.85
CA LYS A 836 9.57 -36.42 20.35
C LYS A 836 9.99 -37.65 21.14
N LYS A 837 9.19 -38.09 22.11
CA LYS A 837 9.49 -39.27 22.95
C LYS A 837 9.47 -40.58 22.16
N LEU A 838 8.63 -40.68 21.14
CA LEU A 838 8.54 -41.86 20.28
C LEU A 838 9.71 -41.95 19.29
N ASN A 839 10.16 -40.81 18.76
CA ASN A 839 11.34 -40.71 17.89
C ASN A 839 12.68 -40.82 18.66
N GLU A 840 12.71 -40.48 19.96
CA GLU A 840 13.87 -40.72 20.86
C GLU A 840 14.25 -42.21 20.99
N VAL A 841 13.35 -43.14 20.67
CA VAL A 841 13.58 -44.59 20.78
C VAL A 841 13.69 -45.19 19.36
N PRO A 842 14.90 -45.45 18.84
CA PRO A 842 15.16 -45.55 17.39
C PRO A 842 14.35 -46.66 16.71
N TYR A 843 13.34 -46.28 15.93
CA TYR A 843 12.42 -47.21 15.27
C TYR A 843 13.04 -47.81 14.01
N ASP A 844 13.21 -49.14 14.01
CA ASP A 844 13.64 -49.92 12.85
C ASP A 844 12.40 -50.43 12.10
N PRO A 845 12.05 -49.89 10.91
CA PRO A 845 10.90 -50.33 10.13
C PRO A 845 11.06 -51.74 9.53
N PHE A 846 12.27 -52.30 9.56
CA PHE A 846 12.56 -53.65 9.06
C PHE A 846 12.66 -54.70 10.19
N MET A 847 12.54 -54.29 11.46
CA MET A 847 12.54 -55.20 12.61
C MET A 847 11.40 -56.21 12.51
N ASN A 848 11.74 -57.50 12.45
CA ASN A 848 10.81 -58.60 12.21
C ASN A 848 9.87 -58.93 13.39
N TRP A 849 8.96 -58.01 13.72
CA TRP A 849 7.99 -58.11 14.83
C TRP A 849 7.07 -59.34 14.77
N CYS A 850 7.00 -60.05 13.63
CA CYS A 850 6.20 -61.26 13.48
C CYS A 850 6.80 -62.49 14.19
N ASP A 851 8.13 -62.57 14.32
CA ASP A 851 8.80 -63.73 14.92
C ASP A 851 8.93 -63.59 16.45
N PRO A 852 8.24 -64.39 17.27
CA PRO A 852 8.37 -64.33 18.72
C PRO A 852 9.70 -64.87 19.25
N ASN A 853 10.54 -65.47 18.41
CA ASN A 853 11.84 -66.01 18.81
C ASN A 853 13.00 -65.01 18.61
N ASP A 854 12.74 -63.81 18.07
CA ASP A 854 13.78 -62.77 17.94
C ASP A 854 13.94 -62.01 19.27
N PRO A 855 15.09 -62.11 19.96
CA PRO A 855 15.30 -61.42 21.23
C PRO A 855 15.32 -59.88 21.08
N LYS A 856 15.67 -59.34 19.90
CA LYS A 856 15.59 -57.88 19.64
C LYS A 856 14.14 -57.40 19.71
N VAL A 857 13.20 -58.19 19.18
CA VAL A 857 11.77 -57.85 19.15
C VAL A 857 11.18 -57.83 20.56
N GLU A 858 11.48 -58.82 21.41
CA GLU A 858 10.91 -58.82 22.76
C GLU A 858 11.58 -57.79 23.69
N GLN A 859 12.89 -57.57 23.56
CA GLN A 859 13.55 -56.42 24.20
C GLN A 859 12.91 -55.09 23.78
N ARG A 860 12.58 -54.94 22.48
CA ARG A 860 11.90 -53.76 21.95
C ARG A 860 10.48 -53.60 22.49
N ARG A 861 9.69 -54.68 22.54
CA ARG A 861 8.34 -54.67 23.15
C ARG A 861 8.36 -54.25 24.60
N ALA A 862 9.34 -54.72 25.39
CA ALA A 862 9.51 -54.33 26.78
C ALA A 862 9.83 -52.83 26.92
N ALA A 863 10.79 -52.32 26.14
CA ALA A 863 11.14 -50.90 26.13
C ALA A 863 9.96 -50.01 25.69
N LEU A 864 9.21 -50.41 24.65
CA LEU A 864 8.06 -49.65 24.18
C LEU A 864 6.87 -49.67 25.16
N LYS A 865 6.64 -50.76 25.91
CA LYS A 865 5.65 -50.77 27.02
C LYS A 865 5.99 -49.72 28.09
N GLN A 866 7.27 -49.62 28.48
CA GLN A 866 7.74 -48.60 29.42
C GLN A 866 7.62 -47.19 28.83
N LEU A 867 7.92 -47.02 27.54
CA LEU A 867 7.78 -45.75 26.83
C LEU A 867 6.33 -45.25 26.82
N PHE A 868 5.36 -46.09 26.47
CA PHE A 868 3.93 -45.74 26.49
C PHE A 868 3.45 -45.27 27.87
N ALA A 869 3.93 -45.89 28.94
CA ALA A 869 3.63 -45.47 30.33
C ALA A 869 4.28 -44.13 30.72
N SER A 870 5.19 -43.58 29.91
CA SER A 870 5.89 -42.31 30.12
C SER A 870 5.42 -41.16 29.21
N LEU A 871 4.49 -41.41 28.28
CA LEU A 871 3.96 -40.38 27.39
C LEU A 871 3.07 -39.37 28.16
N PRO A 872 2.85 -38.16 27.62
CA PRO A 872 1.91 -37.20 28.22
C PRO A 872 0.48 -37.78 28.34
N SER A 873 -0.20 -37.45 29.43
CA SER A 873 -1.58 -37.90 29.68
C SER A 873 -2.57 -37.27 28.69
N ARG A 874 -3.76 -37.88 28.60
CA ARG A 874 -4.89 -37.31 27.85
C ARG A 874 -5.14 -35.85 28.26
N ASP A 875 -5.31 -35.59 29.55
CA ASP A 875 -5.64 -34.27 30.09
C ASP A 875 -4.61 -33.19 29.70
N ALA A 876 -3.31 -33.56 29.68
CA ALA A 876 -2.24 -32.68 29.22
C ALA A 876 -2.29 -32.42 27.70
N THR A 877 -2.72 -33.42 26.94
CA THR A 877 -2.91 -33.34 25.47
C THR A 877 -4.13 -32.47 25.13
N GLU A 878 -5.26 -32.71 25.79
CA GLU A 878 -6.53 -31.99 25.64
C GLU A 878 -6.37 -30.50 26.01
N LEU A 879 -5.59 -30.20 27.06
CA LEU A 879 -5.17 -28.84 27.41
C LEU A 879 -4.24 -28.19 26.38
N SER A 880 -3.35 -28.96 25.73
CA SER A 880 -2.45 -28.44 24.68
C SER A 880 -3.23 -28.13 23.40
N LEU A 881 -4.10 -29.05 22.98
CA LEU A 881 -5.01 -28.91 21.83
C LEU A 881 -5.92 -27.69 21.99
N THR A 882 -6.57 -27.53 23.16
CA THR A 882 -7.41 -26.36 23.48
C THR A 882 -6.62 -25.04 23.35
N LYS A 883 -5.39 -24.99 23.86
CA LYS A 883 -4.52 -23.80 23.79
C LYS A 883 -4.03 -23.50 22.37
N SER A 884 -3.84 -24.53 21.55
CA SER A 884 -3.42 -24.38 20.15
C SER A 884 -4.59 -23.88 19.29
N GLN A 885 -5.79 -24.47 19.46
CA GLN A 885 -7.04 -23.97 18.86
C GLN A 885 -7.30 -22.50 19.22
N GLN A 886 -7.21 -22.14 20.51
CA GLN A 886 -7.38 -20.75 20.96
C GLN A 886 -6.36 -19.77 20.36
N ARG A 887 -5.19 -20.23 19.92
CA ARG A 887 -4.18 -19.38 19.28
C ARG A 887 -4.40 -19.26 17.78
N HIS A 888 -4.67 -20.37 17.10
CA HIS A 888 -4.66 -20.45 15.63
C HIS A 888 -6.03 -20.24 14.98
N TRP A 889 -7.13 -20.47 15.70
CA TRP A 889 -8.49 -20.19 15.22
C TRP A 889 -8.99 -18.77 15.57
N GLN A 890 -8.18 -17.95 16.25
CA GLN A 890 -8.51 -16.54 16.50
C GLN A 890 -8.07 -15.65 15.35
N THR A 891 -9.03 -15.22 14.52
CA THR A 891 -8.82 -14.23 13.46
C THR A 891 -8.34 -12.91 14.06
N PRO A 892 -7.14 -12.42 13.72
CA PRO A 892 -6.62 -11.20 14.33
C PRO A 892 -7.42 -9.97 13.91
N LYS A 893 -7.98 -9.24 14.88
CA LYS A 893 -8.76 -8.02 14.63
C LYS A 893 -7.89 -6.92 14.01
N MET A 894 -8.05 -6.69 12.71
CA MET A 894 -7.45 -5.57 11.99
C MET A 894 -8.04 -4.22 12.44
N VAL A 895 -7.22 -3.17 12.40
CA VAL A 895 -7.70 -1.80 12.58
C VAL A 895 -8.45 -1.36 11.31
N ARG A 896 -9.63 -0.74 11.47
CA ARG A 896 -10.55 -0.40 10.37
C ARG A 896 -10.47 1.09 10.05
N TRP A 897 -10.16 1.48 8.81
CA TRP A 897 -10.22 2.89 8.42
C TRP A 897 -11.68 3.41 8.50
N GLN A 898 -11.94 4.39 9.37
CA GLN A 898 -13.28 5.00 9.54
C GLN A 898 -13.29 6.53 9.61
N ALA A 899 -12.13 7.21 9.67
CA ALA A 899 -12.07 8.67 9.72
C ALA A 899 -10.77 9.22 9.10
N TRP A 900 -10.58 10.54 9.14
CA TRP A 900 -9.34 11.23 8.75
C TRP A 900 -9.07 12.43 9.67
N LEU A 901 -7.79 12.81 9.82
CA LEU A 901 -7.36 13.93 10.68
C LEU A 901 -7.61 15.29 10.05
N ASP A 902 -8.14 16.23 10.83
CA ASP A 902 -8.45 17.59 10.41
C ASP A 902 -8.32 18.56 11.61
N ARG A 903 -8.29 19.87 11.34
CA ARG A 903 -8.37 20.91 12.38
C ARG A 903 -9.77 21.54 12.41
N ALA A 904 -10.26 21.78 13.62
CA ALA A 904 -11.43 22.62 13.86
C ALA A 904 -11.05 24.11 13.84
N ASP A 905 -12.05 25.00 13.83
CA ASP A 905 -11.85 26.46 13.73
C ASP A 905 -11.08 27.08 14.91
N ASP A 906 -11.08 26.41 16.07
CA ASP A 906 -10.27 26.75 17.26
C ASP A 906 -8.83 26.19 17.21
N ASN A 907 -8.44 25.62 16.06
CA ASN A 907 -7.19 24.91 15.82
C ASN A 907 -6.98 23.66 16.71
N THR A 908 -8.04 23.08 17.30
CA THR A 908 -7.94 21.75 17.91
C THR A 908 -7.97 20.64 16.85
N TRP A 909 -7.42 19.47 17.19
CA TRP A 909 -7.51 18.28 16.34
C TRP A 909 -8.89 17.64 16.42
N GLN A 910 -9.45 17.27 15.27
CA GLN A 910 -10.69 16.52 15.14
C GLN A 910 -10.52 15.29 14.22
N ALA A 911 -11.38 14.29 14.42
CA ALA A 911 -11.41 13.05 13.64
C ALA A 911 -12.67 13.02 12.77
N VAL A 912 -12.55 13.47 11.52
CA VAL A 912 -13.70 13.70 10.63
C VAL A 912 -14.12 12.39 9.96
N GLY A 913 -15.42 12.13 9.95
CA GLY A 913 -16.02 10.92 9.37
C GLY A 913 -16.28 9.78 10.36
N LEU A 914 -15.87 9.90 11.63
CA LEU A 914 -16.25 8.93 12.66
C LEU A 914 -17.79 8.79 12.74
N PRO A 915 -18.34 7.57 12.71
CA PRO A 915 -19.78 7.37 12.87
C PRO A 915 -20.28 7.82 14.26
N GLU A 916 -21.45 8.45 14.34
CA GLU A 916 -22.11 8.82 15.61
C GLU A 916 -22.44 7.62 16.51
N SER A 917 -22.43 6.41 15.94
CA SER A 917 -22.59 5.14 16.65
C SER A 917 -21.31 4.64 17.32
N PHE A 918 -20.14 5.23 17.06
CA PHE A 918 -18.87 4.80 17.65
C PHE A 918 -18.74 5.31 19.09
N ARG A 919 -18.84 4.39 20.06
CA ARG A 919 -18.80 4.71 21.51
C ARG A 919 -17.42 4.52 22.13
N ASP A 920 -16.84 3.33 22.01
CA ASP A 920 -15.61 2.96 22.70
C ASP A 920 -14.56 2.36 21.74
N GLY A 921 -13.33 2.86 21.82
CA GLY A 921 -12.19 2.24 21.15
C GLY A 921 -10.96 3.14 21.04
N GLU A 922 -9.95 2.66 20.32
CA GLU A 922 -8.68 3.34 20.12
C GLU A 922 -8.51 3.80 18.67
N LEU A 923 -7.95 5.01 18.49
CA LEU A 923 -7.67 5.59 17.18
C LEU A 923 -6.17 5.57 16.90
N PHE A 924 -5.81 5.16 15.68
CA PHE A 924 -4.46 5.02 15.17
C PHE A 924 -4.28 5.75 13.85
N VAL A 925 -3.05 6.18 13.57
CA VAL A 925 -2.59 6.50 12.22
C VAL A 925 -1.47 5.53 11.84
N ILE A 926 -1.29 5.28 10.54
CA ILE A 926 -0.04 4.70 10.05
C ILE A 926 0.95 5.83 9.74
N VAL A 927 2.22 5.64 10.10
CA VAL A 927 3.33 6.53 9.73
C VAL A 927 4.44 5.75 9.02
N PRO A 928 5.21 6.40 8.12
CA PRO A 928 6.49 5.83 7.70
C PRO A 928 7.42 5.65 8.91
N GLY A 929 8.27 4.61 8.86
CA GLY A 929 9.30 4.40 9.86
C GLY A 929 10.38 5.48 9.80
N GLY A 930 11.07 5.71 10.92
CA GLY A 930 12.21 6.64 10.96
C GLY A 930 13.42 6.10 10.19
N ALA A 931 14.44 6.93 9.98
CA ALA A 931 15.64 6.55 9.20
C ALA A 931 16.39 5.30 9.73
N ALA A 932 16.16 4.89 10.98
CA ALA A 932 16.71 3.67 11.58
C ALA A 932 15.82 2.41 11.40
N GLU A 933 14.53 2.58 11.05
CA GLU A 933 13.51 1.53 11.07
C GLU A 933 12.78 1.46 9.72
N GLN A 934 13.14 0.49 8.88
CA GLN A 934 12.64 0.41 7.51
C GLN A 934 11.16 -0.02 7.34
N ASN A 935 10.38 -0.06 8.43
CA ASN A 935 9.01 -0.55 8.48
C ASN A 935 8.05 0.57 8.88
N ALA A 936 6.83 0.56 8.35
CA ALA A 936 5.79 1.50 8.79
C ALA A 936 5.20 1.08 10.14
N GLU A 937 4.71 2.05 10.92
CA GLU A 937 4.19 1.82 12.26
C GLU A 937 2.74 2.31 12.43
N LEU A 938 1.93 1.56 13.19
CA LEU A 938 0.62 2.03 13.65
C LEU A 938 0.77 2.71 15.02
N LYS A 939 0.61 4.03 15.07
CA LYS A 939 0.75 4.81 16.30
C LYS A 939 -0.60 5.29 16.79
N ARG A 940 -0.90 5.03 18.07
CA ARG A 940 -2.15 5.44 18.72
C ARG A 940 -2.15 6.96 18.91
N ILE A 941 -3.15 7.63 18.35
CA ILE A 941 -3.33 9.08 18.41
C ILE A 941 -4.33 9.50 19.48
N ALA A 942 -5.35 8.69 19.75
CA ALA A 942 -6.43 9.01 20.70
C ALA A 942 -7.15 7.75 21.19
N VAL A 943 -8.01 7.94 22.20
CA VAL A 943 -8.98 6.96 22.70
C VAL A 943 -10.35 7.62 22.74
N VAL A 944 -11.42 6.87 22.43
CA VAL A 944 -12.81 7.29 22.60
C VAL A 944 -13.44 6.44 23.71
N GLN A 945 -14.14 7.09 24.64
CA GLN A 945 -14.87 6.45 25.74
C GLN A 945 -16.23 7.14 25.91
N ASP A 946 -17.33 6.38 25.96
CA ASP A 946 -18.72 6.89 25.97
C ASP A 946 -19.04 7.85 24.79
N GLY A 947 -18.30 7.74 23.67
CA GLY A 947 -18.33 8.66 22.53
C GLY A 947 -17.49 9.94 22.70
N LYS A 948 -16.79 10.11 23.83
CA LYS A 948 -15.89 11.25 24.08
C LYS A 948 -14.46 10.95 23.63
N LEU A 949 -14.00 11.69 22.62
CA LEU A 949 -12.63 11.63 22.10
C LEU A 949 -11.62 12.28 23.05
N THR A 950 -10.49 11.61 23.31
CA THR A 950 -9.36 12.10 24.11
C THR A 950 -8.04 11.85 23.38
N TRP A 951 -7.33 12.92 23.00
CA TRP A 951 -6.03 12.86 22.32
C TRP A 951 -4.89 12.42 23.25
N THR A 952 -3.90 11.72 22.69
CA THR A 952 -2.72 11.25 23.42
C THR A 952 -1.62 12.31 23.40
N ALA A 953 -1.07 12.71 24.55
CA ALA A 953 -0.09 13.81 24.62
C ALA A 953 1.17 13.63 23.76
N SER A 954 1.54 12.38 23.42
CA SER A 954 2.72 12.06 22.61
C SER A 954 2.48 12.02 21.09
N SER A 955 1.26 12.31 20.60
CA SER A 955 0.94 12.21 19.16
C SER A 955 1.14 13.50 18.36
N THR A 956 1.53 14.61 18.98
CA THR A 956 1.60 15.94 18.32
C THR A 956 2.50 15.97 17.09
N GLY A 957 3.65 15.28 17.12
CA GLY A 957 4.57 15.16 15.97
C GLY A 957 4.19 14.12 14.90
N ILE A 958 3.01 13.48 15.01
CA ILE A 958 2.51 12.47 14.06
C ILE A 958 1.05 12.71 13.62
N MET A 959 0.50 13.89 13.91
CA MET A 959 -0.83 14.29 13.41
C MET A 959 -0.66 15.29 12.27
N GLU A 960 -1.16 14.93 11.08
CA GLU A 960 -1.15 15.75 9.87
C GLU A 960 -2.56 15.73 9.25
N ILE A 961 -2.97 16.84 8.66
CA ILE A 961 -4.30 16.97 8.06
C ILE A 961 -4.40 16.06 6.82
N GLY A 962 -5.50 15.32 6.69
CA GLY A 962 -5.70 14.32 5.64
C GLY A 962 -5.19 12.91 5.97
N ARG A 963 -4.39 12.73 7.03
CA ARG A 963 -3.88 11.39 7.36
C ARG A 963 -5.04 10.47 7.80
N PRO A 964 -5.21 9.27 7.20
CA PRO A 964 -6.23 8.30 7.58
C PRO A 964 -6.19 7.87 9.05
N ILE A 965 -7.38 7.80 9.66
CA ILE A 965 -7.59 7.30 11.03
C ILE A 965 -8.18 5.89 10.97
N TYR A 966 -7.44 4.95 11.56
CA TYR A 966 -7.83 3.56 11.74
C TYR A 966 -8.32 3.32 13.17
N VAL A 967 -9.34 2.50 13.32
CA VAL A 967 -10.07 2.27 14.57
C VAL A 967 -9.89 0.85 15.06
N ARG A 968 -9.67 0.68 16.37
CA ARG A 968 -9.76 -0.61 17.08
C ARG A 968 -10.90 -0.56 18.10
N ASP A 969 -11.94 -1.34 17.87
CA ASP A 969 -13.13 -1.39 18.74
C ASP A 969 -12.82 -2.18 20.04
N THR A 970 -13.09 -1.61 21.21
CA THR A 970 -12.80 -2.26 22.51
C THR A 970 -13.95 -3.09 23.09
N GLU A 971 -15.18 -2.94 22.58
CA GLU A 971 -16.40 -3.58 23.12
C GLU A 971 -16.43 -5.12 23.05
N LYS A 972 -15.47 -5.78 22.37
CA LYS A 972 -15.45 -7.24 22.15
C LYS A 972 -14.21 -7.96 22.72
N GLU A 973 -13.74 -7.53 23.89
CA GLU A 973 -12.70 -8.25 24.67
C GLU A 973 -13.20 -8.71 26.06
N LYS A 974 -14.51 -8.63 26.29
CA LYS A 974 -15.22 -9.28 27.42
C LYS A 974 -16.12 -10.39 26.88
N GLY A 975 -15.50 -11.52 26.52
CA GLY A 975 -16.16 -12.75 26.06
C GLY A 975 -15.29 -13.95 26.39
#